data_AF-A0A9Q0NH80-F1
#
_entry.id   AF-A0A9Q0NH80-F1
#
_cell.length_a   1.000
_cell.length_b   1.000
_cell.length_c   1.000
_cell.angle_alpha   90.00
_cell.angle_beta   90.00
_cell.angle_gamma   90.00
#
_symmetry.space_group_name_H-M   'P 1'
#
loop_
_entity.id
_entity.type
_entity.pdbx_description
1 polymer ?
#
loop_
_entity_poly.entity_id
_entity_poly.type
_entity_poly.pdbx_seq_one_letter_code
_entity_poly.pdbx_strand_id
1 'polypeptide(L)'
;MTFLSKVKHIDFFHMMSSEDLKAVLDSCTNLVTLRLHWYYGPFHFAQYLMPQLKELKTVVLVNRQTDFDQINLFFKNHTQLTALCIEFLNNQNVHYAVDLSFVSHLPNLEKLQLKLNGSDITGTASLSHLNHLQEFSIPTIGVEFSDYQRILKHFGHEITSSLFSQNDFDVSFSEKEMSLIFEWLGKYCTGNLEKFVITRMRGYALPPTAITFLSKVKDIEFLCWLSSRDLKAVLDSCKNLVRLSVNGYDGPFLFANYLMPHLKEFETFVLVNSLTDFDQIGTFFKNHTQLTALYIHLLDHQQPQCGVDLSFFSHLPNLEKLHLILNGSNITGAASLSHLNHLQKFFVDSYGRGTDLEILERLGSVESLTKLELSIPDVSNVLRGIERFKNLSKLGIFGRNIIDISSLAQLRCNCTDLEIDCEMLAEPNSLVDVVRNLKKLEKIELDCQVALSETSYPSHSYDTTMAAHKPELNILDLNGDCLLSIFNYLSLMDLCTTAELPKIGVEFSDNQRILKHFGRLITSSSFSKYNSHVNLNKEQVSLIFEWLGKYCTGNLQKFVIDSMGGHPLPPTAITFLSKVKRIKFFYPISSEDLKAVLDSCKNLVTLILQWYNGPFHFANYLMPHLKEFETVVRVNSLTDFDQIGTFFKNHTQLTDLCIQFLGHQQPQCDVDLSFLSHLPNLEKLNLILNGSNITGTASFGHLNHLQEFFVDDSYGKETDIEILERLGSTESLKTLEITMPDFSIDGSYDKKTDLEILELLGSVESLVTLEFIMPDLRSNCSVLEVCCRMLAQPNSLVDVVRNLKKLKKIELACQVALSETVCEDLAKVCSSQDRQIFITLEMKPPADIDLDFSFIEKFNEKNGKFVDIRFFN
;
A
#
# COMPACT_ATOMS: atom_id res chain seq x y z
N MET A 1 24.40 12.87 -14.37
CA MET A 1 25.26 12.19 -15.36
C MET A 1 26.68 11.92 -14.85
N THR A 2 27.55 12.91 -14.61
CA THR A 2 28.95 12.65 -14.17
C THR A 2 29.05 11.84 -12.86
N PHE A 3 28.16 12.08 -11.89
CA PHE A 3 28.05 11.27 -10.68
C PHE A 3 27.73 9.80 -10.99
N LEU A 4 26.78 9.57 -11.90
CA LEU A 4 26.29 8.23 -12.29
C LEU A 4 27.39 7.36 -12.93
N SER A 5 28.37 7.96 -13.61
CA SER A 5 29.51 7.22 -14.18
C SER A 5 30.40 6.51 -13.15
N LYS A 6 30.34 6.91 -11.88
CA LYS A 6 31.10 6.29 -10.79
C LYS A 6 30.28 5.24 -10.03
N VAL A 7 28.99 5.13 -10.31
CA VAL A 7 28.08 4.24 -9.59
C VAL A 7 28.33 2.80 -10.05
N LYS A 8 28.55 1.90 -9.08
CA LYS A 8 28.76 0.47 -9.31
C LYS A 8 27.54 -0.38 -9.02
N HIS A 9 26.61 0.12 -8.22
CA HIS A 9 25.41 -0.61 -7.80
C HIS A 9 24.21 0.32 -7.90
N ILE A 10 23.17 -0.13 -8.60
CA ILE A 10 21.91 0.60 -8.72
C ILE A 10 20.77 -0.34 -8.39
N ASP A 11 19.84 0.14 -7.58
CA ASP A 11 18.60 -0.52 -7.23
C ASP A 11 17.42 0.44 -7.49
N PHE A 12 16.54 0.08 -8.40
CA PHE A 12 15.36 0.87 -8.77
C PHE A 12 14.09 0.19 -8.28
N PHE A 13 13.34 0.87 -7.40
CA PHE A 13 12.09 0.38 -6.81
C PHE A 13 10.81 0.98 -7.42
N HIS A 14 10.92 2.06 -8.20
CA HIS A 14 9.79 2.79 -8.77
C HIS A 14 9.98 3.15 -10.24
N MET A 15 8.86 3.44 -10.92
CA MET A 15 8.82 3.72 -12.35
C MET A 15 9.59 5.00 -12.69
N MET A 16 10.69 4.85 -13.40
CA MET A 16 11.21 5.89 -14.29
C MET A 16 10.58 5.70 -15.67
N SER A 17 10.45 6.78 -16.44
CA SER A 17 10.18 6.65 -17.86
C SER A 17 11.30 5.81 -18.51
N SER A 18 11.01 5.15 -19.63
CA SER A 18 12.03 4.40 -20.38
C SER A 18 13.20 5.31 -20.78
N GLU A 19 12.93 6.55 -21.13
CA GLU A 19 13.95 7.54 -21.52
C GLU A 19 14.85 7.94 -20.35
N ASP A 20 14.28 8.18 -19.16
CA ASP A 20 15.05 8.53 -17.96
C ASP A 20 15.93 7.37 -17.52
N LEU A 21 15.39 6.14 -17.54
CA LEU A 21 16.15 4.95 -17.22
C LEU A 21 17.30 4.76 -18.22
N LYS A 22 17.07 5.03 -19.51
CA LYS A 22 18.12 5.03 -20.55
C LYS A 22 19.22 6.02 -20.21
N ALA A 23 18.85 7.26 -19.96
CA ALA A 23 19.80 8.32 -19.66
C ALA A 23 20.66 7.97 -18.44
N VAL A 24 20.04 7.39 -17.41
CA VAL A 24 20.76 6.92 -16.22
C VAL A 24 21.73 5.80 -16.58
N LEU A 25 21.28 4.76 -17.26
CA LEU A 25 22.12 3.59 -17.57
C LEU A 25 23.23 3.89 -18.57
N ASP A 26 22.97 4.72 -19.59
CA ASP A 26 23.98 5.22 -20.54
C ASP A 26 25.07 6.03 -19.82
N SER A 27 24.74 6.63 -18.67
CA SER A 27 25.72 7.34 -17.85
C SER A 27 26.54 6.43 -16.94
N CYS A 28 26.17 5.16 -16.76
CA CYS A 28 26.73 4.24 -15.76
C CYS A 28 27.73 3.24 -16.36
N THR A 29 28.81 3.72 -16.98
CA THR A 29 29.80 2.86 -17.65
C THR A 29 30.53 1.85 -16.74
N ASN A 30 30.50 2.06 -15.41
CA ASN A 30 31.15 1.20 -14.42
C ASN A 30 30.15 0.37 -13.58
N LEU A 31 28.92 0.22 -14.06
CA LEU A 31 27.89 -0.52 -13.33
C LEU A 31 28.25 -2.00 -13.22
N VAL A 32 28.27 -2.52 -12.00
CA VAL A 32 28.57 -3.93 -11.68
C VAL A 32 27.31 -4.69 -11.31
N THR A 33 26.39 -4.04 -10.59
CA THR A 33 25.11 -4.62 -10.15
C THR A 33 23.95 -3.72 -10.56
N LEU A 34 22.96 -4.33 -11.21
CA LEU A 34 21.71 -3.69 -11.56
C LEU A 34 20.54 -4.48 -10.97
N ARG A 35 19.76 -3.85 -10.10
CA ARG A 35 18.48 -4.38 -9.63
C ARG A 35 17.35 -3.48 -10.12
N LEU A 36 16.39 -4.08 -10.81
CA LEU A 36 15.22 -3.43 -11.39
C LEU A 36 13.95 -4.08 -10.85
N HIS A 37 13.16 -3.33 -10.07
CA HIS A 37 11.81 -3.70 -9.67
C HIS A 37 10.81 -2.93 -10.53
N TRP A 38 10.10 -3.63 -11.42
CA TRP A 38 9.11 -3.07 -12.33
C TRP A 38 7.71 -3.59 -12.02
N TYR A 39 6.79 -2.67 -11.79
CA TYR A 39 5.41 -3.01 -11.45
C TYR A 39 4.46 -2.97 -12.66
N TYR A 40 4.73 -2.14 -13.68
CA TYR A 40 3.88 -1.96 -14.87
C TYR A 40 4.74 -1.53 -16.08
N GLY A 41 4.41 -1.96 -17.30
CA GLY A 41 5.01 -1.43 -18.54
C GLY A 41 5.73 -2.47 -19.40
N PRO A 42 5.58 -2.40 -20.73
CA PRO A 42 6.19 -3.33 -21.67
C PRO A 42 7.72 -3.18 -21.69
N PHE A 43 8.40 -4.31 -21.82
CA PHE A 43 9.85 -4.41 -21.77
C PHE A 43 10.57 -3.88 -23.03
N HIS A 44 9.96 -2.96 -23.81
CA HIS A 44 10.50 -2.28 -25.01
C HIS A 44 11.87 -1.60 -24.84
N PHE A 45 12.45 -1.74 -23.65
CA PHE A 45 13.64 -1.08 -23.17
C PHE A 45 14.92 -1.90 -23.33
N ALA A 46 14.83 -3.24 -23.41
CA ALA A 46 16.02 -4.10 -23.51
C ALA A 46 16.90 -3.79 -24.72
N GLN A 47 16.28 -3.38 -25.84
CA GLN A 47 16.95 -2.95 -27.07
C GLN A 47 17.80 -1.68 -26.90
N TYR A 48 17.55 -0.86 -25.87
CA TYR A 48 18.33 0.36 -25.61
C TYR A 48 19.49 0.14 -24.63
N LEU A 49 19.53 -1.00 -23.95
CA LEU A 49 20.40 -1.27 -22.80
C LEU A 49 21.80 -1.82 -23.19
N MET A 50 22.21 -1.73 -24.45
CA MET A 50 22.77 -2.91 -25.11
C MET A 50 24.30 -3.09 -25.21
N PRO A 51 25.19 -2.08 -25.36
CA PRO A 51 26.64 -2.39 -25.46
C PRO A 51 27.55 -1.79 -24.39
N GLN A 52 27.07 -0.86 -23.57
CA GLN A 52 27.97 0.02 -22.79
C GLN A 52 28.27 -0.50 -21.38
N LEU A 53 27.44 -1.39 -20.82
CA LEU A 53 27.60 -1.92 -19.47
C LEU A 53 28.57 -3.12 -19.41
N LYS A 54 29.80 -2.91 -19.88
CA LYS A 54 30.82 -3.97 -20.00
C LYS A 54 31.25 -4.58 -18.67
N GLU A 55 31.05 -3.88 -17.56
CA GLU A 55 31.42 -4.31 -16.21
C GLU A 55 30.26 -4.98 -15.45
N LEU A 56 29.08 -5.12 -16.07
CA LEU A 56 27.89 -5.65 -15.41
C LEU A 56 28.04 -7.14 -15.09
N LYS A 57 28.11 -7.50 -13.81
CA LYS A 57 28.27 -8.88 -13.33
C LYS A 57 27.00 -9.47 -12.74
N THR A 58 26.14 -8.62 -12.18
CA THR A 58 24.93 -9.06 -11.47
C THR A 58 23.72 -8.31 -11.96
N VAL A 59 22.69 -9.05 -12.35
CA VAL A 59 21.39 -8.50 -12.76
C VAL A 59 20.29 -9.16 -11.94
N VAL A 60 19.42 -8.35 -11.34
CA VAL A 60 18.21 -8.78 -10.64
C VAL A 60 17.02 -8.07 -11.28
N LEU A 61 16.19 -8.82 -12.00
CA LEU A 61 14.97 -8.32 -12.63
C LEU A 61 13.77 -8.84 -11.84
N VAL A 62 12.96 -7.94 -11.30
CA VAL A 62 11.72 -8.26 -10.60
C VAL A 62 10.57 -7.61 -11.37
N ASN A 63 9.75 -8.38 -12.09
CA ASN A 63 8.73 -7.82 -12.99
C ASN A 63 7.35 -8.49 -12.83
N ARG A 64 6.26 -7.77 -13.10
CA ARG A 64 4.89 -8.33 -13.23
C ARG A 64 4.53 -8.76 -14.64
N GLN A 65 5.10 -8.14 -15.68
CA GLN A 65 4.80 -8.40 -17.10
C GLN A 65 6.05 -8.18 -17.95
N THR A 66 6.56 -9.24 -18.59
CA THR A 66 7.72 -9.12 -19.48
C THR A 66 7.50 -9.87 -20.78
N ASP A 67 7.96 -9.27 -21.87
CA ASP A 67 8.22 -9.91 -23.15
C ASP A 67 9.63 -10.54 -23.12
N PHE A 68 9.70 -11.88 -23.22
CA PHE A 68 10.96 -12.63 -23.13
C PHE A 68 11.89 -12.45 -24.33
N ASP A 69 11.36 -12.10 -25.50
CA ASP A 69 12.19 -11.88 -26.69
C ASP A 69 13.16 -10.72 -26.46
N GLN A 70 12.72 -9.74 -25.67
CA GLN A 70 13.51 -8.58 -25.30
C GLN A 70 14.55 -8.91 -24.23
N ILE A 71 14.21 -9.78 -23.27
CA ILE A 71 15.19 -10.34 -22.34
C ILE A 71 16.30 -11.09 -23.11
N ASN A 72 15.93 -11.85 -24.15
CA ASN A 72 16.90 -12.59 -24.96
C ASN A 72 17.88 -11.66 -25.67
N LEU A 73 17.36 -10.59 -26.28
CA LEU A 73 18.18 -9.52 -26.84
C LEU A 73 19.11 -8.94 -25.77
N PHE A 74 18.58 -8.57 -24.58
CA PHE A 74 19.35 -8.02 -23.44
C PHE A 74 20.65 -8.82 -23.17
N PHE A 75 20.51 -10.13 -23.00
CA PHE A 75 21.62 -10.97 -22.54
C PHE A 75 22.65 -11.32 -23.61
N LYS A 76 22.30 -11.22 -24.89
CA LYS A 76 23.22 -11.50 -26.00
C LYS A 76 24.52 -10.67 -25.96
N ASN A 77 24.46 -9.47 -25.37
CA ASN A 77 25.61 -8.56 -25.30
C ASN A 77 26.32 -8.54 -23.93
N HIS A 78 25.89 -9.35 -22.97
CA HIS A 78 26.39 -9.30 -21.59
C HIS A 78 27.06 -10.63 -21.15
N THR A 79 28.01 -11.11 -21.96
CA THR A 79 28.70 -12.41 -21.75
C THR A 79 29.48 -12.52 -20.42
N GLN A 80 29.73 -11.40 -19.75
CA GLN A 80 30.48 -11.30 -18.49
C GLN A 80 29.61 -11.46 -17.23
N LEU A 81 28.29 -11.62 -17.37
CA LEU A 81 27.41 -11.82 -16.23
C LEU A 81 27.78 -13.09 -15.48
N THR A 82 27.94 -12.97 -14.16
CA THR A 82 28.19 -14.09 -13.25
C THR A 82 26.96 -14.42 -12.40
N ALA A 83 26.02 -13.48 -12.23
CA ALA A 83 24.78 -13.73 -11.49
C ALA A 83 23.56 -13.11 -12.18
N LEU A 84 22.51 -13.92 -12.35
CA LEU A 84 21.24 -13.51 -12.92
C LEU A 84 20.09 -13.98 -12.02
N CYS A 85 19.27 -13.04 -11.56
CA CYS A 85 18.02 -13.32 -10.88
C CYS A 85 16.85 -12.72 -11.66
N ILE A 86 15.85 -13.51 -12.01
CA ILE A 86 14.61 -13.05 -12.65
C ILE A 86 13.44 -13.53 -11.81
N GLU A 87 12.66 -12.60 -11.27
CA GLU A 87 11.50 -12.87 -10.42
C GLU A 87 10.23 -12.26 -11.00
N PHE A 88 9.23 -13.10 -11.26
CA PHE A 88 7.92 -12.67 -11.73
C PHE A 88 6.94 -12.56 -10.56
N LEU A 89 6.63 -11.32 -10.19
CA LEU A 89 5.68 -11.02 -9.13
C LEU A 89 4.25 -11.12 -9.68
N ASN A 90 3.66 -12.30 -9.59
CA ASN A 90 2.21 -12.47 -9.44
C ASN A 90 1.34 -12.04 -10.65
N ASN A 91 1.22 -12.91 -11.65
CA ASN A 91 0.06 -12.92 -12.56
C ASN A 91 -0.58 -14.29 -12.50
N GLN A 92 -1.55 -14.50 -11.61
CA GLN A 92 -2.22 -15.80 -11.45
C GLN A 92 -2.97 -16.28 -12.72
N ASN A 93 -3.07 -15.45 -13.77
CA ASN A 93 -3.88 -15.73 -14.95
C ASN A 93 -3.16 -15.58 -16.30
N VAL A 94 -1.83 -15.41 -16.34
CA VAL A 94 -1.10 -15.30 -17.62
C VAL A 94 0.02 -16.32 -17.68
N HIS A 95 -0.18 -17.34 -18.51
CA HIS A 95 0.84 -18.30 -18.89
C HIS A 95 1.78 -17.65 -19.90
N TYR A 96 3.02 -17.37 -19.50
CA TYR A 96 4.08 -16.96 -20.42
C TYR A 96 4.94 -18.17 -20.78
N ALA A 97 5.36 -18.28 -22.03
CA ALA A 97 6.44 -19.18 -22.41
C ALA A 97 7.78 -18.47 -22.20
N VAL A 98 8.63 -19.01 -21.33
CA VAL A 98 9.99 -18.52 -21.06
C VAL A 98 10.97 -19.34 -21.87
N ASP A 99 11.51 -18.79 -22.94
CA ASP A 99 12.60 -19.44 -23.68
C ASP A 99 13.95 -19.16 -22.99
N LEU A 100 14.58 -20.19 -22.43
CA LEU A 100 15.93 -20.10 -21.82
C LEU A 100 17.07 -20.16 -22.85
N SER A 101 16.78 -20.08 -24.15
CA SER A 101 17.82 -20.06 -25.19
C SER A 101 18.84 -18.94 -25.00
N PHE A 102 18.43 -17.80 -24.43
CA PHE A 102 19.30 -16.67 -24.14
C PHE A 102 20.47 -17.01 -23.22
N VAL A 103 20.32 -18.03 -22.38
CA VAL A 103 21.34 -18.42 -21.40
C VAL A 103 22.61 -18.96 -22.08
N SER A 104 22.49 -19.46 -23.32
CA SER A 104 23.65 -19.85 -24.15
C SER A 104 24.61 -18.69 -24.43
N HIS A 105 24.16 -17.44 -24.27
CA HIS A 105 24.97 -16.24 -24.42
C HIS A 105 25.69 -15.82 -23.12
N LEU A 106 25.49 -16.53 -22.00
CA LEU A 106 26.03 -16.19 -20.69
C LEU A 106 27.00 -17.27 -20.17
N PRO A 107 28.12 -17.57 -20.88
CA PRO A 107 28.98 -18.71 -20.54
C PRO A 107 29.65 -18.63 -19.16
N ASN A 108 29.74 -17.43 -18.58
CA ASN A 108 30.37 -17.18 -17.28
C ASN A 108 29.37 -17.16 -16.11
N LEU A 109 28.11 -17.55 -16.34
CA LEU A 109 27.09 -17.47 -15.31
C LEU A 109 27.34 -18.50 -14.20
N GLU A 110 27.60 -18.01 -12.99
CA GLU A 110 27.83 -18.81 -11.78
C GLU A 110 26.54 -19.00 -10.97
N LYS A 111 25.60 -18.05 -11.07
CA LYS A 111 24.34 -18.05 -10.33
C LYS A 111 23.16 -17.73 -11.23
N LEU A 112 22.19 -18.64 -11.29
CA LEU A 112 20.94 -18.46 -12.00
C LEU A 112 19.76 -18.72 -11.07
N GLN A 113 19.01 -17.66 -10.76
CA GLN A 113 17.78 -17.73 -9.99
C GLN A 113 16.62 -17.26 -10.88
N LEU A 114 15.72 -18.17 -11.20
CA LEU A 114 14.49 -17.86 -11.89
C LEU A 114 13.37 -18.14 -10.91
N LYS A 115 12.44 -17.20 -10.74
CA LYS A 115 11.18 -17.35 -9.99
C LYS A 115 10.05 -16.98 -10.94
N LEU A 116 9.75 -17.89 -11.85
CA LEU A 116 8.77 -17.76 -12.93
C LEU A 116 7.43 -18.37 -12.48
N ASN A 117 6.58 -17.61 -11.80
CA ASN A 117 5.29 -18.13 -11.33
C ASN A 117 4.34 -18.35 -12.52
N GLY A 118 3.96 -19.62 -12.80
CA GLY A 118 2.92 -19.95 -13.78
C GLY A 118 3.34 -19.96 -15.25
N SER A 119 4.65 -19.94 -15.55
CA SER A 119 5.17 -19.85 -16.92
C SER A 119 5.73 -21.20 -17.41
N ASP A 120 5.47 -21.54 -18.67
CA ASP A 120 6.07 -22.72 -19.32
C ASP A 120 7.50 -22.41 -19.72
N ILE A 121 8.45 -23.28 -19.37
CA ILE A 121 9.86 -23.04 -19.70
C ILE A 121 10.22 -23.86 -20.95
N THR A 122 10.70 -23.18 -21.98
CA THR A 122 11.25 -23.78 -23.20
C THR A 122 12.75 -23.47 -23.32
N GLY A 123 13.43 -24.05 -24.32
CA GLY A 123 14.86 -23.75 -24.57
C GLY A 123 15.85 -24.21 -23.51
N THR A 124 15.43 -25.05 -22.58
CA THR A 124 16.22 -25.60 -21.45
C THR A 124 17.50 -26.32 -21.91
N ALA A 125 17.55 -26.82 -23.14
CA ALA A 125 18.77 -27.39 -23.74
C ALA A 125 19.96 -26.43 -23.71
N SER A 126 19.71 -25.13 -23.80
CA SER A 126 20.73 -24.07 -23.80
C SER A 126 21.41 -23.90 -22.46
N LEU A 127 20.82 -24.43 -21.38
CA LEU A 127 21.47 -24.44 -20.09
C LEU A 127 22.79 -25.24 -20.19
N SER A 128 22.89 -26.31 -20.97
CA SER A 128 24.13 -27.10 -21.14
C SER A 128 25.41 -26.31 -21.48
N HIS A 129 25.31 -25.05 -21.87
CA HIS A 129 26.43 -24.13 -22.09
C HIS A 129 27.00 -23.47 -20.81
N LEU A 130 26.34 -23.54 -19.66
CA LEU A 130 26.77 -22.90 -18.40
C LEU A 130 27.76 -23.76 -17.58
N ASN A 131 29.00 -23.91 -18.04
CA ASN A 131 30.01 -24.77 -17.38
C ASN A 131 30.58 -24.21 -16.04
N HIS A 132 29.94 -23.19 -15.46
CA HIS A 132 30.41 -22.52 -14.25
C HIS A 132 29.29 -22.35 -13.21
N LEU A 133 28.13 -22.96 -13.44
CA LEU A 133 26.93 -22.75 -12.64
C LEU A 133 27.02 -23.43 -11.27
N GLN A 134 27.17 -22.64 -10.21
CA GLN A 134 27.29 -23.08 -8.82
C GLN A 134 25.95 -23.03 -8.08
N GLU A 135 25.15 -21.99 -8.33
CA GLU A 135 23.83 -21.82 -7.72
C GLU A 135 22.72 -21.84 -8.77
N PHE A 136 21.74 -22.73 -8.57
CA PHE A 136 20.63 -22.88 -9.49
C PHE A 136 19.29 -22.96 -8.76
N SER A 137 18.36 -22.09 -9.15
CA SER A 137 17.00 -22.06 -8.62
C SER A 137 16.03 -21.82 -9.77
N ILE A 138 15.12 -22.76 -10.00
CA ILE A 138 14.00 -22.63 -10.95
C ILE A 138 12.75 -23.20 -10.26
N PRO A 139 11.61 -22.50 -10.25
CA PRO A 139 10.37 -23.08 -9.74
C PRO A 139 9.90 -24.22 -10.62
N THR A 140 9.29 -25.23 -10.02
CA THR A 140 8.89 -26.47 -10.70
C THR A 140 7.68 -26.34 -11.63
N ILE A 141 7.04 -25.19 -11.70
CA ILE A 141 5.85 -25.01 -12.55
C ILE A 141 6.27 -24.80 -14.00
N GLY A 142 5.67 -25.56 -14.93
CA GLY A 142 5.82 -25.38 -16.37
C GLY A 142 7.10 -25.93 -16.98
N VAL A 143 7.92 -26.64 -16.21
CA VAL A 143 9.10 -27.36 -16.74
C VAL A 143 8.72 -28.82 -16.93
N GLU A 144 8.81 -29.31 -18.17
CA GLU A 144 8.64 -30.74 -18.42
C GLU A 144 9.67 -31.56 -17.64
N PHE A 145 9.24 -32.70 -17.12
CA PHE A 145 10.09 -33.63 -16.38
C PHE A 145 11.38 -34.02 -17.14
N SER A 146 11.28 -34.13 -18.47
CA SER A 146 12.39 -34.47 -19.35
C SER A 146 13.48 -33.38 -19.38
N ASP A 147 13.11 -32.13 -19.16
CA ASP A 147 14.03 -31.00 -19.16
C ASP A 147 14.78 -30.88 -17.83
N TYR A 148 14.11 -31.15 -16.70
CA TYR A 148 14.80 -31.32 -15.41
C TYR A 148 15.89 -32.39 -15.48
N GLN A 149 15.62 -33.52 -16.16
CA GLN A 149 16.63 -34.55 -16.38
C GLN A 149 17.85 -34.01 -17.12
N ARG A 150 17.62 -33.26 -18.19
CA ARG A 150 18.69 -32.71 -19.04
C ARG A 150 19.54 -31.72 -18.27
N ILE A 151 18.90 -30.86 -17.49
CA ILE A 151 19.55 -29.87 -16.62
C ILE A 151 20.43 -30.59 -15.60
N LEU A 152 19.86 -31.51 -14.82
CA LEU A 152 20.60 -32.24 -13.79
C LEU A 152 21.77 -33.04 -14.38
N LYS A 153 21.58 -33.66 -15.54
CA LYS A 153 22.63 -34.43 -16.22
C LYS A 153 23.85 -33.58 -16.60
N HIS A 154 23.66 -32.31 -16.95
CA HIS A 154 24.77 -31.44 -17.35
C HIS A 154 25.47 -30.82 -16.14
N PHE A 155 24.71 -30.31 -15.16
CA PHE A 155 25.31 -29.49 -14.10
C PHE A 155 25.41 -30.13 -12.73
N GLY A 156 24.80 -31.30 -12.52
CA GLY A 156 24.62 -31.81 -11.16
C GLY A 156 25.93 -31.79 -10.35
N HIS A 157 27.06 -32.09 -11.01
CA HIS A 157 28.37 -32.18 -10.37
C HIS A 157 28.94 -30.84 -9.88
N GLU A 158 28.49 -29.70 -10.41
CA GLU A 158 28.96 -28.34 -10.06
C GLU A 158 28.01 -27.59 -9.11
N ILE A 159 26.75 -28.03 -9.00
CA ILE A 159 25.75 -27.35 -8.17
C ILE A 159 26.08 -27.53 -6.67
N THR A 160 26.35 -26.42 -5.99
CA THR A 160 26.61 -26.37 -4.54
C THR A 160 25.38 -25.96 -3.74
N SER A 161 24.40 -25.32 -4.35
CA SER A 161 23.07 -25.12 -3.76
C SER A 161 21.96 -25.23 -4.81
N SER A 162 20.88 -25.93 -4.46
CA SER A 162 19.71 -26.07 -5.33
C SER A 162 18.43 -25.79 -4.57
N LEU A 163 17.61 -24.90 -5.11
CA LEU A 163 16.26 -24.62 -4.62
C LEU A 163 15.24 -25.25 -5.57
N PHE A 164 14.55 -26.29 -5.12
CA PHE A 164 13.37 -26.83 -5.78
C PHE A 164 12.13 -26.27 -5.07
N SER A 165 11.67 -25.09 -5.50
CA SER A 165 10.46 -24.49 -4.94
C SER A 165 9.26 -24.71 -5.85
N GLN A 166 8.25 -25.42 -5.37
CA GLN A 166 6.93 -25.44 -6.01
C GLN A 166 6.15 -24.19 -5.57
N ASN A 167 5.72 -23.39 -6.55
CA ASN A 167 4.76 -22.30 -6.34
C ASN A 167 3.33 -22.86 -6.29
N ASP A 168 2.34 -22.06 -5.85
CA ASP A 168 0.97 -22.41 -5.39
C ASP A 168 0.04 -23.23 -6.33
N PHE A 169 0.55 -23.84 -7.40
CA PHE A 169 -0.25 -24.65 -8.31
C PHE A 169 -0.08 -26.16 -8.05
N ASP A 170 -1.24 -26.83 -8.11
CA ASP A 170 -1.53 -28.20 -7.68
C ASP A 170 -0.96 -29.29 -8.63
N VAL A 171 0.31 -29.16 -9.02
CA VAL A 171 1.00 -30.19 -9.82
C VAL A 171 1.56 -31.23 -8.86
N SER A 172 0.88 -32.36 -8.72
CA SER A 172 1.39 -33.52 -8.00
C SER A 172 2.38 -34.28 -8.89
N PHE A 173 3.66 -34.33 -8.49
CA PHE A 173 4.57 -35.32 -9.05
C PHE A 173 4.10 -36.71 -8.62
N SER A 174 3.98 -37.64 -9.55
CA SER A 174 3.78 -39.04 -9.19
C SER A 174 5.00 -39.57 -8.40
N GLU A 175 4.80 -40.58 -7.56
CA GLU A 175 5.88 -41.28 -6.86
C GLU A 175 7.02 -41.73 -7.81
N LYS A 176 6.67 -42.11 -9.04
CA LYS A 176 7.61 -42.51 -10.08
C LYS A 176 8.46 -41.34 -10.57
N GLU A 177 7.87 -40.17 -10.80
CA GLU A 177 8.58 -38.95 -11.19
C GLU A 177 9.50 -38.48 -10.07
N MET A 178 9.02 -38.49 -8.82
CA MET A 178 9.86 -38.20 -7.65
C MET A 178 11.05 -39.16 -7.53
N SER A 179 10.81 -40.46 -7.73
CA SER A 179 11.87 -41.48 -7.73
C SER A 179 12.93 -41.20 -8.77
N LEU A 180 12.51 -40.83 -9.98
CA LEU A 180 13.39 -40.49 -11.08
C LEU A 180 14.16 -39.18 -10.83
N ILE A 181 13.51 -38.12 -10.31
CA ILE A 181 14.18 -36.86 -9.91
C ILE A 181 15.28 -37.17 -8.90
N PHE A 182 14.97 -37.90 -7.84
CA PHE A 182 15.95 -38.21 -6.81
C PHE A 182 17.03 -39.19 -7.25
N GLU A 183 16.72 -40.13 -8.15
CA GLU A 183 17.73 -40.96 -8.80
C GLU A 183 18.69 -40.10 -9.60
N TRP A 184 18.19 -39.10 -10.34
CA TRP A 184 19.01 -38.18 -11.13
C TRP A 184 19.81 -37.24 -10.25
N LEU A 185 19.22 -36.68 -9.19
CA LEU A 185 19.94 -35.91 -8.19
C LEU A 185 21.06 -36.75 -7.57
N GLY A 186 20.78 -37.98 -7.13
CA GLY A 186 21.79 -38.88 -6.58
C GLY A 186 22.90 -39.25 -7.57
N LYS A 187 22.56 -39.38 -8.86
CA LYS A 187 23.49 -39.76 -9.93
C LYS A 187 24.35 -38.61 -10.42
N TYR A 188 23.76 -37.43 -10.59
CA TYR A 188 24.40 -36.30 -11.23
C TYR A 188 24.89 -35.27 -10.22
N CYS A 189 24.21 -35.06 -9.09
CA CYS A 189 24.68 -34.20 -8.01
C CYS A 189 25.67 -34.93 -7.11
N THR A 190 26.86 -35.19 -7.66
CA THR A 190 27.97 -35.83 -6.95
C THR A 190 28.79 -34.85 -6.10
N GLY A 191 28.61 -33.54 -6.29
CA GLY A 191 29.26 -32.48 -5.53
C GLY A 191 28.75 -32.36 -4.09
N ASN A 192 29.43 -31.53 -3.29
CA ASN A 192 29.02 -31.19 -1.93
C ASN A 192 27.85 -30.21 -1.98
N LEU A 193 26.64 -30.71 -2.21
CA LEU A 193 25.45 -29.89 -2.12
C LEU A 193 25.30 -29.40 -0.67
N GLU A 194 25.51 -28.10 -0.46
CA GLU A 194 25.47 -27.49 0.86
C GLU A 194 24.04 -27.24 1.30
N LYS A 195 23.18 -26.76 0.40
CA LYS A 195 21.77 -26.48 0.69
C LYS A 195 20.83 -27.12 -0.32
N PHE A 196 19.81 -27.81 0.19
CA PHE A 196 18.70 -28.37 -0.58
C PHE A 196 17.38 -27.92 0.02
N VAL A 197 16.58 -27.21 -0.78
CA VAL A 197 15.25 -26.76 -0.36
C VAL A 197 14.20 -27.44 -1.23
N ILE A 198 13.21 -28.03 -0.59
CA ILE A 198 12.01 -28.50 -1.26
C ILE A 198 10.79 -27.82 -0.66
N THR A 199 9.99 -27.16 -1.49
CA THR A 199 8.73 -26.54 -1.04
C THR A 199 7.52 -27.22 -1.64
N ARG A 200 6.43 -27.34 -0.86
CA ARG A 200 5.06 -27.69 -1.27
C ARG A 200 4.84 -29.02 -2.02
N MET A 201 5.71 -30.02 -1.87
CA MET A 201 5.37 -31.39 -2.29
C MET A 201 4.18 -31.94 -1.50
N ARG A 202 3.17 -32.47 -2.22
CA ARG A 202 2.03 -33.16 -1.62
C ARG A 202 2.26 -34.68 -1.60
N GLY A 203 2.28 -35.27 -0.40
CA GLY A 203 1.65 -36.57 -0.13
C GLY A 203 2.31 -37.86 -0.62
N TYR A 204 3.54 -37.88 -1.13
CA TYR A 204 4.22 -39.11 -1.53
C TYR A 204 5.37 -39.49 -0.62
N ALA A 205 5.56 -40.80 -0.43
CA ALA A 205 6.71 -41.33 0.28
C ALA A 205 8.00 -40.93 -0.45
N LEU A 206 9.04 -40.57 0.30
CA LEU A 206 10.35 -40.32 -0.28
C LEU A 206 10.91 -41.66 -0.76
N PRO A 207 11.30 -41.78 -2.03
CA PRO A 207 11.88 -43.00 -2.53
C PRO A 207 13.25 -43.25 -1.88
N PRO A 208 13.72 -44.52 -1.73
CA PRO A 208 15.01 -44.83 -1.13
C PRO A 208 16.21 -44.09 -1.78
N THR A 209 16.11 -43.77 -3.07
CA THR A 209 17.10 -42.96 -3.80
C THR A 209 17.19 -41.53 -3.27
N ALA A 210 16.06 -40.94 -2.85
CA ALA A 210 16.00 -39.62 -2.23
C ALA A 210 16.77 -39.57 -0.93
N ILE A 211 16.52 -40.57 -0.06
CA ILE A 211 17.17 -40.68 1.25
C ILE A 211 18.69 -40.80 1.08
N THR A 212 19.13 -41.60 0.11
CA THR A 212 20.56 -41.75 -0.21
C THR A 212 21.18 -40.44 -0.70
N PHE A 213 20.48 -39.68 -1.53
CA PHE A 213 20.94 -38.37 -1.99
C PHE A 213 21.02 -37.36 -0.85
N LEU A 214 19.94 -37.23 -0.07
CA LEU A 214 19.83 -36.29 1.05
C LEU A 214 20.90 -36.51 2.12
N SER A 215 21.37 -37.75 2.29
CA SER A 215 22.45 -38.09 3.23
C SER A 215 23.75 -37.29 3.06
N LYS A 216 23.95 -36.70 1.88
CA LYS A 216 25.13 -35.91 1.51
C LYS A 216 24.95 -34.40 1.72
N VAL A 217 23.74 -33.94 2.04
CA VAL A 217 23.39 -32.51 2.12
C VAL A 217 23.57 -31.98 3.55
N LYS A 218 24.09 -30.75 3.69
CA LYS A 218 24.33 -30.11 5.00
C LYS A 218 23.15 -29.28 5.51
N ASP A 219 22.44 -28.56 4.66
CA ASP A 219 21.27 -27.74 5.01
C ASP A 219 20.07 -28.21 4.21
N ILE A 220 19.06 -28.73 4.89
CA ILE A 220 17.83 -29.24 4.26
C ILE A 220 16.64 -28.43 4.76
N GLU A 221 15.86 -27.88 3.83
CA GLU A 221 14.64 -27.15 4.13
C GLU A 221 13.46 -27.81 3.40
N PHE A 222 12.62 -28.51 4.16
CA PHE A 222 11.37 -29.09 3.72
C PHE A 222 10.22 -28.15 4.06
N LEU A 223 9.75 -27.37 3.09
CA LEU A 223 8.50 -26.63 3.18
C LEU A 223 7.32 -27.43 2.61
N CYS A 224 7.32 -28.75 2.80
CA CYS A 224 6.40 -29.70 2.19
C CYS A 224 5.95 -30.80 3.16
N TRP A 225 4.90 -31.54 2.78
CA TRP A 225 4.41 -32.67 3.57
C TRP A 225 5.33 -33.87 3.43
N LEU A 226 6.09 -34.17 4.48
CA LEU A 226 6.80 -35.44 4.62
C LEU A 226 6.03 -36.35 5.56
N SER A 227 5.91 -37.63 5.20
CA SER A 227 5.44 -38.62 6.18
C SER A 227 6.48 -38.78 7.30
N SER A 228 6.03 -39.15 8.50
CA SER A 228 6.93 -39.42 9.63
C SER A 228 7.97 -40.50 9.30
N ARG A 229 7.61 -41.47 8.44
CA ARG A 229 8.52 -42.51 7.94
C ARG A 229 9.62 -41.94 7.08
N ASP A 230 9.29 -41.03 6.16
CA ASP A 230 10.26 -40.45 5.23
C ASP A 230 11.21 -39.52 5.94
N LEU A 231 10.69 -38.65 6.80
CA LEU A 231 11.54 -37.78 7.58
C LEU A 231 12.48 -38.59 8.47
N LYS A 232 11.98 -39.65 9.14
CA LYS A 232 12.85 -40.56 9.89
C LYS A 232 13.96 -41.11 8.99
N ALA A 233 13.62 -41.61 7.81
CA ALA A 233 14.61 -42.19 6.91
C ALA A 233 15.65 -41.16 6.43
N VAL A 234 15.24 -39.92 6.17
CA VAL A 234 16.15 -38.80 5.87
C VAL A 234 17.09 -38.55 7.05
N LEU A 235 16.56 -38.40 8.25
CA LEU A 235 17.35 -38.07 9.44
C LEU A 235 18.28 -39.22 9.87
N ASP A 236 17.87 -40.47 9.69
CA ASP A 236 18.73 -41.64 9.91
C ASP A 236 19.93 -41.67 8.95
N SER A 237 19.79 -41.06 7.77
CA SER A 237 20.79 -41.10 6.71
C SER A 237 21.69 -39.86 6.68
N CYS A 238 21.19 -38.69 7.09
CA CYS A 238 21.92 -37.41 7.00
C CYS A 238 22.83 -37.15 8.21
N LYS A 239 24.01 -37.79 8.25
CA LYS A 239 24.99 -37.61 9.35
C LYS A 239 25.61 -36.22 9.43
N ASN A 240 25.66 -35.49 8.31
CA ASN A 240 26.33 -34.18 8.20
C ASN A 240 25.32 -33.02 8.20
N LEU A 241 24.10 -33.25 8.66
CA LEU A 241 23.04 -32.24 8.66
C LEU A 241 23.32 -31.18 9.72
N VAL A 242 23.52 -29.94 9.28
CA VAL A 242 23.76 -28.75 10.10
C VAL A 242 22.45 -28.01 10.39
N ARG A 243 21.58 -27.90 9.39
CA ARG A 243 20.29 -27.21 9.49
C ARG A 243 19.17 -28.05 8.90
N LEU A 244 18.05 -28.08 9.62
CA LEU A 244 16.81 -28.70 9.18
C LEU A 244 15.66 -27.72 9.43
N SER A 245 14.91 -27.42 8.37
CA SER A 245 13.64 -26.72 8.45
C SER A 245 12.54 -27.63 7.97
N VAL A 246 11.49 -27.85 8.77
CA VAL A 246 10.34 -28.68 8.41
C VAL A 246 9.06 -27.88 8.63
N ASN A 247 8.28 -27.72 7.57
CA ASN A 247 6.94 -27.13 7.61
C ASN A 247 5.90 -28.16 7.14
N GLY A 248 5.02 -28.62 8.04
CA GLY A 248 4.04 -29.66 7.71
C GLY A 248 2.70 -29.42 8.41
N TYR A 249 1.59 -29.51 7.67
CA TYR A 249 0.25 -29.11 8.13
C TYR A 249 -0.61 -30.26 8.71
N ASP A 250 -0.35 -31.54 8.40
CA ASP A 250 -1.32 -32.62 8.66
C ASP A 250 -0.72 -33.94 9.21
N GLY A 251 0.25 -33.87 10.14
CA GLY A 251 0.85 -35.11 10.67
C GLY A 251 1.47 -35.08 12.06
N PRO A 252 0.70 -34.85 13.15
CA PRO A 252 1.06 -35.36 14.48
C PRO A 252 0.89 -36.89 14.42
N PHE A 253 1.78 -37.75 14.89
CA PHE A 253 1.87 -38.15 16.30
C PHE A 253 3.12 -39.03 16.54
N LEU A 254 3.98 -39.18 15.52
CA LEU A 254 5.10 -40.14 15.55
C LEU A 254 6.46 -39.47 15.36
N PHE A 255 6.52 -38.13 15.35
CA PHE A 255 7.74 -37.40 15.04
C PHE A 255 8.88 -37.70 16.03
N ALA A 256 8.61 -37.71 17.34
CA ALA A 256 9.72 -37.72 18.29
C ALA A 256 10.20 -39.10 18.73
N ASN A 257 9.36 -40.13 18.66
CA ASN A 257 9.77 -41.49 19.01
C ASN A 257 10.83 -42.06 18.04
N TYR A 258 11.02 -41.43 16.89
CA TYR A 258 11.88 -41.90 15.83
C TYR A 258 13.11 -41.04 15.56
N LEU A 259 13.26 -39.90 16.24
CA LEU A 259 14.42 -39.04 16.07
C LEU A 259 15.63 -39.58 16.85
N MET A 260 16.67 -39.99 16.13
CA MET A 260 17.79 -40.77 16.65
C MET A 260 18.91 -39.94 17.33
N PRO A 261 19.70 -40.55 18.24
CA PRO A 261 20.88 -39.94 18.91
C PRO A 261 22.10 -39.65 17.99
N HIS A 262 21.93 -39.65 16.67
CA HIS A 262 23.04 -39.60 15.70
C HIS A 262 23.30 -38.22 15.09
N LEU A 263 22.37 -37.27 15.21
CA LEU A 263 22.54 -35.88 14.79
C LEU A 263 23.32 -35.07 15.85
N LYS A 264 24.57 -35.47 16.11
CA LYS A 264 25.38 -34.86 17.17
C LYS A 264 25.87 -33.45 16.83
N GLU A 265 25.89 -33.06 15.55
CA GLU A 265 26.50 -31.80 15.06
C GLU A 265 25.46 -30.81 14.53
N PHE A 266 24.21 -30.96 14.95
CA PHE A 266 23.09 -30.21 14.41
C PHE A 266 22.95 -28.84 15.11
N GLU A 267 23.00 -27.75 14.35
CA GLU A 267 23.10 -26.37 14.88
C GLU A 267 21.77 -25.62 14.86
N THR A 268 20.96 -25.75 13.79
CA THR A 268 19.72 -24.96 13.62
C THR A 268 18.50 -25.82 13.26
N PHE A 269 17.49 -25.83 14.14
CA PHE A 269 16.21 -26.51 13.90
C PHE A 269 15.10 -25.49 13.65
N VAL A 270 14.32 -25.67 12.59
CA VAL A 270 13.10 -24.90 12.33
C VAL A 270 11.94 -25.87 12.18
N LEU A 271 10.90 -25.70 13.01
CA LEU A 271 9.68 -26.48 12.99
C LEU A 271 8.50 -25.54 12.76
N VAL A 272 7.72 -25.75 11.71
CA VAL A 272 6.60 -24.89 11.34
C VAL A 272 5.33 -25.74 11.13
N ASN A 273 4.21 -25.31 11.73
CA ASN A 273 2.85 -25.84 11.56
C ASN A 273 2.62 -27.31 11.94
N SER A 274 3.58 -27.97 12.57
CA SER A 274 3.38 -29.35 12.98
C SER A 274 2.50 -29.41 14.22
N LEU A 275 1.40 -30.14 14.14
CA LEU A 275 0.75 -30.66 15.33
C LEU A 275 1.76 -31.58 16.04
N THR A 276 2.19 -31.21 17.24
CA THR A 276 3.20 -31.98 17.98
C THR A 276 2.82 -32.10 19.43
N ASP A 277 2.91 -33.33 19.91
CA ASP A 277 3.02 -33.64 21.34
C ASP A 277 4.37 -33.09 21.85
N PHE A 278 4.34 -32.12 22.76
CA PHE A 278 5.53 -31.46 23.27
C PHE A 278 6.38 -32.36 24.18
N ASP A 279 5.79 -33.35 24.85
CA ASP A 279 6.54 -34.32 25.66
C ASP A 279 7.50 -35.13 24.78
N GLN A 280 7.01 -35.43 23.59
CA GLN A 280 7.75 -36.06 22.51
C GLN A 280 8.89 -35.16 22.03
N ILE A 281 8.61 -33.89 21.68
CA ILE A 281 9.64 -32.90 21.32
C ILE A 281 10.72 -32.82 22.41
N GLY A 282 10.32 -32.82 23.67
CA GLY A 282 11.26 -32.74 24.77
C GLY A 282 12.18 -33.95 24.87
N THR A 283 11.67 -35.14 24.57
CA THR A 283 12.47 -36.36 24.49
C THR A 283 13.48 -36.31 23.34
N PHE A 284 13.10 -35.71 22.21
CA PHE A 284 14.01 -35.51 21.07
C PHE A 284 15.20 -34.61 21.45
N PHE A 285 14.94 -33.43 22.01
CA PHE A 285 15.99 -32.45 22.29
C PHE A 285 16.96 -32.85 23.41
N LYS A 286 16.62 -33.84 24.26
CA LYS A 286 17.51 -34.38 25.30
C LYS A 286 18.91 -34.77 24.82
N ASN A 287 19.02 -35.20 23.56
CA ASN A 287 20.29 -35.69 22.98
C ASN A 287 21.00 -34.66 22.07
N HIS A 288 20.45 -33.45 21.90
CA HIS A 288 20.91 -32.48 20.89
C HIS A 288 21.59 -31.26 21.55
N THR A 289 22.61 -31.51 22.36
CA THR A 289 23.26 -30.46 23.15
C THR A 289 24.04 -29.43 22.31
N GLN A 290 24.30 -29.69 21.02
CA GLN A 290 24.99 -28.76 20.12
C GLN A 290 24.08 -27.72 19.45
N LEU A 291 22.76 -27.81 19.65
CA LEU A 291 21.82 -26.89 19.00
C LEU A 291 22.07 -25.45 19.48
N THR A 292 22.36 -24.55 18.54
CA THR A 292 22.61 -23.12 18.81
C THR A 292 21.40 -22.26 18.43
N ALA A 293 20.52 -22.73 17.54
CA ALA A 293 19.31 -22.02 17.17
C ALA A 293 18.09 -22.94 17.04
N LEU A 294 16.97 -22.53 17.63
CA LEU A 294 15.71 -23.27 17.59
C LEU A 294 14.55 -22.32 17.27
N TYR A 295 13.83 -22.64 16.21
CA TYR A 295 12.64 -21.93 15.76
C TYR A 295 11.46 -22.90 15.78
N ILE A 296 10.45 -22.62 16.59
CA ILE A 296 9.23 -23.44 16.69
C ILE A 296 8.05 -22.53 16.41
N HIS A 297 7.36 -22.76 15.30
CA HIS A 297 6.22 -21.99 14.85
C HIS A 297 5.00 -22.91 14.80
N LEU A 298 4.08 -22.76 15.73
CA LEU A 298 2.80 -23.44 15.79
C LEU A 298 1.71 -22.45 15.40
N LEU A 299 1.36 -22.41 14.11
CA LEU A 299 0.38 -21.45 13.59
C LEU A 299 -1.04 -22.00 13.49
N ASP A 300 -1.28 -23.27 13.80
CA ASP A 300 -2.60 -23.87 13.62
C ASP A 300 -3.61 -23.38 14.67
N HIS A 301 -4.50 -22.47 14.25
CA HIS A 301 -5.56 -21.87 15.06
C HIS A 301 -6.70 -22.83 15.39
N GLN A 302 -6.76 -24.02 14.78
CA GLN A 302 -7.88 -24.95 14.95
C GLN A 302 -7.78 -25.82 16.21
N GLN A 303 -6.62 -25.83 16.89
CA GLN A 303 -6.39 -26.71 18.04
C GLN A 303 -6.80 -26.06 19.37
N PRO A 304 -7.63 -26.73 20.19
CA PRO A 304 -7.95 -26.26 21.53
C PRO A 304 -6.75 -26.43 22.49
N GLN A 305 -6.23 -25.31 23.01
CA GLN A 305 -5.41 -25.18 24.24
C GLN A 305 -4.49 -26.37 24.59
N CYS A 306 -3.58 -26.78 23.71
CA CYS A 306 -2.53 -27.71 24.12
C CYS A 306 -1.55 -26.98 25.04
N GLY A 307 -1.23 -27.58 26.19
CA GLY A 307 -0.16 -27.12 27.06
C GLY A 307 1.20 -27.39 26.40
N VAL A 308 2.05 -26.38 26.32
CA VAL A 308 3.43 -26.46 25.85
C VAL A 308 4.34 -26.54 27.06
N ASP A 309 4.82 -27.73 27.42
CA ASP A 309 5.84 -27.86 28.45
C ASP A 309 7.21 -27.51 27.89
N LEU A 310 7.76 -26.37 28.34
CA LEU A 310 9.10 -25.92 27.99
C LEU A 310 10.22 -26.66 28.76
N SER A 311 9.90 -27.55 29.71
CA SER A 311 10.89 -28.17 30.61
C SER A 311 12.11 -28.80 29.91
N PHE A 312 11.94 -29.22 28.65
CA PHE A 312 13.00 -29.80 27.84
C PHE A 312 14.14 -28.85 27.45
N PHE A 313 13.95 -27.53 27.49
CA PHE A 313 15.04 -26.58 27.20
C PHE A 313 16.21 -26.72 28.18
N SER A 314 15.99 -27.31 29.35
CA SER A 314 17.06 -27.65 30.29
C SER A 314 18.13 -28.59 29.69
N HIS A 315 17.83 -29.23 28.56
CA HIS A 315 18.76 -30.10 27.83
C HIS A 315 19.46 -29.44 26.63
N LEU A 316 19.22 -28.15 26.39
CA LEU A 316 19.79 -27.39 25.27
C LEU A 316 20.75 -26.28 25.77
N PRO A 317 21.84 -26.62 26.48
CA PRO A 317 22.66 -25.64 27.17
C PRO A 317 23.33 -24.62 26.23
N ASN A 318 23.61 -25.01 24.98
CA ASN A 318 24.33 -24.19 24.00
C ASN A 318 23.41 -23.32 23.12
N LEU A 319 22.10 -23.25 23.44
CA LEU A 319 21.15 -22.51 22.62
C LEU A 319 21.42 -21.00 22.71
N GLU A 320 21.73 -20.37 21.57
CA GLU A 320 21.99 -18.93 21.45
C GLU A 320 20.77 -18.16 20.94
N LYS A 321 19.91 -18.81 20.16
CA LYS A 321 18.70 -18.20 19.57
C LYS A 321 17.50 -19.11 19.78
N LEU A 322 16.44 -18.54 20.34
CA LEU A 322 15.17 -19.23 20.52
C LEU A 322 14.05 -18.35 19.99
N HIS A 323 13.31 -18.86 19.01
CA HIS A 323 12.16 -18.21 18.40
C HIS A 323 10.95 -19.12 18.56
N LEU A 324 9.94 -18.67 19.30
CA LEU A 324 8.73 -19.43 19.57
C LEU A 324 7.53 -18.65 19.04
N ILE A 325 6.77 -19.21 18.11
CA ILE A 325 5.43 -18.73 17.76
C ILE A 325 4.46 -19.82 18.23
N LEU A 326 3.68 -19.54 19.27
CA LEU A 326 2.87 -20.50 20.00
C LEU A 326 1.42 -20.01 20.03
N ASN A 327 0.76 -20.08 18.88
CA ASN A 327 -0.61 -19.58 18.74
C ASN A 327 -1.57 -20.43 19.58
N GLY A 328 -2.30 -19.80 20.50
CA GLY A 328 -3.37 -20.45 21.27
C GLY A 328 -2.94 -21.49 22.31
N SER A 329 -1.64 -21.65 22.57
CA SER A 329 -1.12 -22.70 23.46
C SER A 329 -0.72 -22.16 24.83
N ASN A 330 -1.02 -22.91 25.91
CA ASN A 330 -0.64 -22.51 27.26
C ASN A 330 0.79 -22.93 27.56
N ILE A 331 1.67 -22.00 27.88
CA ILE A 331 3.08 -22.32 28.15
C ILE A 331 3.25 -22.74 29.61
N THR A 332 3.78 -23.95 29.85
CA THR A 332 4.20 -24.44 31.17
C THR A 332 5.70 -24.71 31.18
N GLY A 333 6.31 -24.95 32.35
CA GLY A 333 7.71 -25.37 32.44
C GLY A 333 8.76 -24.29 32.11
N ALA A 334 8.36 -23.01 32.09
CA ALA A 334 9.24 -21.87 31.79
C ALA A 334 10.48 -21.75 32.71
N ALA A 335 10.45 -22.37 33.90
CA ALA A 335 11.59 -22.43 34.81
C ALA A 335 12.86 -23.00 34.15
N SER A 336 12.71 -23.91 33.19
CA SER A 336 13.83 -24.51 32.45
C SER A 336 14.60 -23.52 31.57
N LEU A 337 13.97 -22.40 31.15
CA LEU A 337 14.63 -21.37 30.35
C LEU A 337 15.78 -20.69 31.09
N SER A 338 15.77 -20.73 32.43
CA SER A 338 16.88 -20.23 33.26
C SER A 338 18.20 -21.01 33.09
N HIS A 339 18.15 -22.20 32.48
CA HIS A 339 19.35 -23.00 32.19
C HIS A 339 20.02 -22.64 30.85
N LEU A 340 19.39 -21.80 30.02
CA LEU A 340 19.90 -21.41 28.72
C LEU A 340 20.95 -20.30 28.83
N ASN A 341 22.07 -20.60 29.50
CA ASN A 341 23.11 -19.62 29.84
C ASN A 341 23.79 -18.96 28.62
N HIS A 342 23.64 -19.52 27.42
CA HIS A 342 24.18 -18.98 26.17
C HIS A 342 23.15 -18.23 25.31
N LEU A 343 21.89 -18.12 25.75
CA LEU A 343 20.81 -17.54 24.96
C LEU A 343 20.99 -16.03 24.80
N GLN A 344 21.30 -15.60 23.58
CA GLN A 344 21.51 -14.20 23.22
C GLN A 344 20.24 -13.54 22.69
N LYS A 345 19.41 -14.29 21.96
CA LYS A 345 18.19 -13.77 21.31
C LYS A 345 17.00 -14.65 21.67
N PHE A 346 15.98 -14.04 22.25
CA PHE A 346 14.71 -14.68 22.52
C PHE A 346 13.58 -13.91 21.86
N PHE A 347 12.83 -14.60 21.01
CA PHE A 347 11.58 -14.11 20.43
C PHE A 347 10.47 -15.07 20.86
N VAL A 348 9.40 -14.55 21.43
CA VAL A 348 8.19 -15.31 21.70
C VAL A 348 6.96 -14.55 21.22
N ASP A 349 6.16 -15.20 20.40
CA ASP A 349 4.86 -14.76 19.94
C ASP A 349 3.81 -15.75 20.40
N SER A 350 2.83 -15.30 21.18
CA SER A 350 1.83 -16.19 21.77
C SER A 350 0.46 -15.53 21.71
N TYR A 351 -0.30 -15.77 20.65
CA TYR A 351 -1.66 -15.25 20.49
C TYR A 351 -2.74 -15.93 21.41
N GLY A 352 -2.33 -16.63 22.46
CA GLY A 352 -3.23 -17.36 23.38
C GLY A 352 -3.78 -16.52 24.54
N ARG A 353 -4.85 -17.01 25.19
CA ARG A 353 -5.36 -16.44 26.44
C ARG A 353 -4.61 -17.07 27.62
N GLY A 354 -3.84 -16.29 28.36
CA GLY A 354 -3.28 -16.73 29.64
C GLY A 354 -1.91 -17.42 29.56
N THR A 355 -1.03 -16.97 28.67
CA THR A 355 0.38 -17.36 28.70
C THR A 355 0.95 -17.06 30.08
N ASP A 356 1.45 -18.09 30.77
CA ASP A 356 1.88 -17.96 32.16
C ASP A 356 3.04 -16.97 32.26
N LEU A 357 2.85 -15.93 33.08
CA LEU A 357 3.62 -14.69 33.08
C LEU A 357 5.00 -14.84 33.72
N GLU A 358 5.31 -16.04 34.23
CA GLU A 358 6.59 -16.34 34.86
C GLU A 358 7.76 -16.42 33.87
N ILE A 359 7.54 -16.46 32.56
CA ILE A 359 8.61 -16.60 31.56
C ILE A 359 9.70 -15.53 31.76
N LEU A 360 9.32 -14.26 31.95
CA LEU A 360 10.29 -13.18 32.15
C LEU A 360 11.01 -13.27 33.49
N GLU A 361 10.30 -13.62 34.58
CA GLU A 361 10.93 -13.77 35.90
C GLU A 361 12.04 -14.83 35.89
N ARG A 362 11.84 -15.90 35.12
CA ARG A 362 12.81 -17.00 34.96
C ARG A 362 13.95 -16.63 34.01
N LEU A 363 13.62 -16.05 32.85
CA LEU A 363 14.61 -15.59 31.86
C LEU A 363 15.49 -14.47 32.39
N GLY A 364 15.03 -13.68 33.36
CA GLY A 364 15.81 -12.61 33.97
C GLY A 364 17.15 -13.06 34.58
N SER A 365 17.34 -14.37 34.80
CA SER A 365 18.61 -14.96 35.24
C SER A 365 19.62 -15.23 34.11
N VAL A 366 19.18 -15.17 32.84
CA VAL A 366 20.01 -15.43 31.67
C VAL A 366 20.84 -14.20 31.34
N GLU A 367 22.06 -14.15 31.86
CA GLU A 367 22.95 -12.98 31.72
C GLU A 367 23.39 -12.73 30.25
N SER A 368 23.34 -13.74 29.38
CA SER A 368 23.76 -13.60 27.97
C SER A 368 22.71 -12.96 27.06
N LEU A 369 21.47 -12.75 27.54
CA LEU A 369 20.39 -12.26 26.70
C LEU A 369 20.59 -10.77 26.33
N THR A 370 20.76 -10.51 25.04
CA THR A 370 21.00 -9.16 24.49
C THR A 370 19.82 -8.64 23.68
N LYS A 371 18.96 -9.53 23.17
CA LYS A 371 17.76 -9.18 22.41
C LYS A 371 16.56 -9.98 22.92
N LEU A 372 15.49 -9.28 23.28
CA LEU A 372 14.22 -9.83 23.73
C LEU A 372 13.10 -9.21 22.91
N GLU A 373 12.30 -10.02 22.23
CA GLU A 373 11.10 -9.59 21.51
C GLU A 373 9.91 -10.42 21.98
N LEU A 374 8.85 -9.75 22.43
CA LEU A 374 7.65 -10.35 23.01
C LEU A 374 6.45 -9.90 22.18
N SER A 375 5.72 -10.84 21.56
CA SER A 375 4.43 -10.59 20.91
C SER A 375 3.33 -11.31 21.68
N ILE A 376 2.62 -10.60 22.57
CA ILE A 376 1.63 -11.21 23.48
C ILE A 376 0.36 -10.34 23.50
N PRO A 377 -0.85 -10.91 23.34
CA PRO A 377 -2.11 -10.16 23.29
C PRO A 377 -2.37 -9.27 24.49
N ASP A 378 -1.93 -9.69 25.67
CA ASP A 378 -2.11 -8.97 26.93
C ASP A 378 -0.79 -8.98 27.71
N VAL A 379 -0.12 -7.83 27.72
CA VAL A 379 1.22 -7.66 28.29
C VAL A 379 1.15 -7.15 29.74
N SER A 380 -0.06 -6.84 30.24
CA SER A 380 -0.28 -6.13 31.51
C SER A 380 0.46 -6.69 32.72
N ASN A 381 0.70 -7.99 32.78
CA ASN A 381 1.47 -8.64 33.85
C ASN A 381 2.78 -9.28 33.36
N VAL A 382 3.07 -9.25 32.05
CA VAL A 382 4.19 -10.01 31.45
C VAL A 382 5.51 -9.39 31.85
N LEU A 383 5.55 -8.06 32.02
CA LEU A 383 6.80 -7.32 32.21
C LEU A 383 7.41 -7.46 33.61
N ARG A 384 6.77 -8.22 34.51
CA ARG A 384 7.35 -8.49 35.83
C ARG A 384 8.62 -9.33 35.70
N GLY A 385 9.71 -8.87 36.32
CA GLY A 385 11.01 -9.53 36.22
C GLY A 385 11.89 -8.98 35.09
N ILE A 386 11.38 -8.08 34.25
CA ILE A 386 12.16 -7.49 33.16
C ILE A 386 13.37 -6.68 33.67
N GLU A 387 13.28 -6.15 34.89
CA GLU A 387 14.38 -5.42 35.56
C GLU A 387 15.65 -6.26 35.77
N ARG A 388 15.55 -7.59 35.67
CA ARG A 388 16.66 -8.53 35.88
C ARG A 388 17.60 -8.66 34.67
N PHE A 389 17.17 -8.27 33.46
CA PHE A 389 17.96 -8.42 32.24
C PHE A 389 19.06 -7.37 32.09
N LYS A 390 20.18 -7.53 32.81
CA LYS A 390 21.27 -6.52 32.87
C LYS A 390 21.94 -6.21 31.52
N ASN A 391 21.97 -7.17 30.59
CA ASN A 391 22.70 -7.07 29.33
C ASN A 391 21.81 -6.85 28.10
N LEU A 392 20.52 -6.60 28.30
CA LEU A 392 19.58 -6.36 27.22
C LEU A 392 19.94 -5.06 26.47
N SER A 393 20.07 -5.17 25.14
CA SER A 393 20.39 -4.06 24.22
C SER A 393 19.22 -3.68 23.31
N LYS A 394 18.39 -4.67 22.92
CA LYS A 394 17.13 -4.45 22.22
C LYS A 394 15.98 -5.10 22.97
N LEU A 395 14.91 -4.34 23.18
CA LEU A 395 13.64 -4.81 23.73
C LEU A 395 12.51 -4.43 22.76
N GLY A 396 11.81 -5.43 22.22
CA GLY A 396 10.57 -5.24 21.46
C GLY A 396 9.39 -5.83 22.21
N ILE A 397 8.32 -5.05 22.36
CA ILE A 397 7.07 -5.47 23.00
C ILE A 397 5.93 -5.15 22.05
N PHE A 398 5.28 -6.19 21.55
CA PHE A 398 4.19 -6.15 20.60
C PHE A 398 2.96 -6.77 21.27
N GLY A 399 1.81 -6.11 21.27
CA GLY A 399 0.66 -6.68 21.95
C GLY A 399 -0.58 -5.81 21.87
N ARG A 400 -1.77 -6.41 21.89
CA ARG A 400 -3.00 -5.63 21.78
C ARG A 400 -3.21 -4.73 23.00
N ASN A 401 -3.06 -5.26 24.20
CA ASN A 401 -3.28 -4.51 25.43
C ASN A 401 -2.00 -4.47 26.28
N ILE A 402 -1.39 -3.30 26.40
CA ILE A 402 -0.29 -3.05 27.33
C ILE A 402 -0.81 -2.11 28.42
N ILE A 403 -1.26 -2.67 29.54
CA ILE A 403 -1.86 -1.86 30.60
C ILE A 403 -0.77 -1.14 31.43
N ASP A 404 0.30 -1.85 31.80
CA ASP A 404 1.34 -1.34 32.70
C ASP A 404 2.74 -1.58 32.11
N ILE A 405 3.47 -0.47 31.88
CA ILE A 405 4.89 -0.48 31.48
C ILE A 405 5.83 0.03 32.57
N SER A 406 5.34 0.28 33.78
CA SER A 406 6.13 0.82 34.90
C SER A 406 7.34 -0.06 35.25
N SER A 407 7.22 -1.38 35.04
CA SER A 407 8.32 -2.33 35.22
C SER A 407 9.50 -2.05 34.26
N LEU A 408 9.26 -1.47 33.08
CA LEU A 408 10.32 -1.04 32.17
C LEU A 408 11.16 0.11 32.76
N ALA A 409 10.59 0.94 33.63
CA ALA A 409 11.35 2.01 34.29
C ALA A 409 12.40 1.46 35.25
N GLN A 410 12.28 0.19 35.66
CA GLN A 410 13.24 -0.49 36.50
C GLN A 410 14.36 -1.19 35.70
N LEU A 411 14.30 -1.19 34.37
CA LEU A 411 15.37 -1.70 33.53
C LEU A 411 16.65 -0.88 33.75
N ARG A 412 17.63 -1.49 34.42
CA ARG A 412 18.97 -0.91 34.63
C ARG A 412 19.97 -1.32 33.55
N CYS A 413 19.48 -1.81 32.42
CA CYS A 413 20.26 -2.47 31.40
C CYS A 413 20.85 -1.49 30.38
N ASN A 414 21.60 -2.04 29.43
CA ASN A 414 22.18 -1.31 28.32
C ASN A 414 21.24 -1.18 27.12
N CYS A 415 19.92 -1.04 27.35
CA CYS A 415 18.96 -0.98 26.26
C CYS A 415 19.21 0.28 25.41
N THR A 416 19.57 0.07 24.15
CA THR A 416 19.79 1.11 23.14
C THR A 416 18.61 1.24 22.18
N ASP A 417 17.79 0.19 22.04
CA ASP A 417 16.67 0.13 21.10
C ASP A 417 15.42 -0.43 21.81
N LEU A 418 14.40 0.42 21.94
CA LEU A 418 13.10 0.09 22.53
C LEU A 418 11.99 0.25 21.50
N GLU A 419 11.28 -0.83 21.23
CA GLU A 419 10.15 -0.87 20.30
C GLU A 419 8.91 -1.31 21.08
N ILE A 420 7.87 -0.47 21.09
CA ILE A 420 6.58 -0.77 21.72
C ILE A 420 5.49 -0.56 20.66
N ASP A 421 4.82 -1.63 20.29
CA ASP A 421 3.70 -1.64 19.36
C ASP A 421 2.48 -2.21 20.10
N CYS A 422 1.46 -1.38 20.27
CA CYS A 422 0.27 -1.78 20.99
C CYS A 422 -1.04 -1.16 20.54
N GLU A 423 -2.13 -1.93 20.57
CA GLU A 423 -3.43 -1.30 20.30
C GLU A 423 -3.81 -0.32 21.40
N MET A 424 -3.45 -0.59 22.67
CA MET A 424 -3.81 0.28 23.80
C MET A 424 -2.73 0.32 24.90
N LEU A 425 -2.28 1.53 25.26
CA LEU A 425 -1.40 1.81 26.40
C LEU A 425 -2.19 2.49 27.54
N ALA A 426 -2.42 1.81 28.66
CA ALA A 426 -3.31 2.32 29.71
C ALA A 426 -2.67 3.39 30.63
N GLU A 427 -1.37 3.30 30.89
CA GLU A 427 -0.64 4.27 31.72
C GLU A 427 0.49 4.96 30.95
N PRO A 428 0.19 5.94 30.08
CA PRO A 428 1.20 6.65 29.28
C PRO A 428 2.23 7.39 30.14
N ASN A 429 1.88 7.79 31.36
CA ASN A 429 2.83 8.49 32.27
C ASN A 429 4.02 7.62 32.64
N SER A 430 3.83 6.30 32.73
CA SER A 430 4.91 5.35 33.01
C SER A 430 5.99 5.40 31.93
N LEU A 431 5.66 5.75 30.68
CA LEU A 431 6.62 5.91 29.58
C LEU A 431 7.67 6.99 29.86
N VAL A 432 7.28 8.09 30.53
CA VAL A 432 8.21 9.17 30.88
C VAL A 432 9.29 8.65 31.82
N ASP A 433 8.91 7.80 32.77
CA ASP A 433 9.86 7.20 33.72
C ASP A 433 10.74 6.14 33.03
N VAL A 434 10.20 5.39 32.07
CA VAL A 434 10.98 4.47 31.22
C VAL A 434 12.08 5.23 30.48
N VAL A 435 11.71 6.28 29.73
CA VAL A 435 12.67 7.08 28.95
C VAL A 435 13.70 7.75 29.85
N ARG A 436 13.29 8.26 31.02
CA ARG A 436 14.22 8.89 31.97
C ARG A 436 15.24 7.90 32.54
N ASN A 437 14.85 6.65 32.77
CA ASN A 437 15.70 5.65 33.41
C ASN A 437 16.59 4.88 32.43
N LEU A 438 16.16 4.73 31.17
CA LEU A 438 16.95 4.12 30.10
C LEU A 438 17.97 5.10 29.50
N LYS A 439 18.99 5.46 30.29
CA LYS A 439 20.01 6.47 29.93
C LYS A 439 20.83 6.18 28.67
N LYS A 440 20.79 4.96 28.16
CA LYS A 440 21.52 4.52 26.95
C LYS A 440 20.61 4.36 25.73
N LEU A 441 19.34 4.74 25.85
CA LEU A 441 18.39 4.61 24.75
C LEU A 441 18.77 5.54 23.59
N GLU A 442 19.04 4.95 22.43
CA GLU A 442 19.40 5.66 21.19
C GLU A 442 18.21 5.71 20.23
N LYS A 443 17.33 4.70 20.29
CA LYS A 443 16.16 4.55 19.44
C LYS A 443 14.93 4.18 20.26
N ILE A 444 13.83 4.88 20.03
CA ILE A 444 12.50 4.53 20.55
C ILE A 444 11.49 4.55 19.40
N GLU A 445 10.78 3.44 19.20
CA GLU A 445 9.66 3.32 18.27
C GLU A 445 8.40 3.01 19.07
N LEU A 446 7.39 3.87 18.91
CA LEU A 446 6.09 3.76 19.58
C LEU A 446 4.99 3.76 18.53
N ASP A 447 4.27 2.66 18.46
CA ASP A 447 3.04 2.54 17.67
C ASP A 447 1.92 2.13 18.62
N CYS A 448 1.40 3.09 19.40
CA CYS A 448 0.38 2.82 20.43
C CYS A 448 -0.79 3.79 20.39
N GLN A 449 -2.01 3.29 20.60
CA GLN A 449 -3.14 4.17 20.98
C GLN A 449 -3.13 4.38 22.49
N VAL A 450 -3.38 5.61 22.95
CA VAL A 450 -3.32 5.94 24.38
C VAL A 450 -4.71 5.79 24.97
N ALA A 451 -4.88 4.92 25.97
CA ALA A 451 -6.14 4.82 26.69
C ALA A 451 -6.29 6.07 27.57
N LEU A 452 -7.12 7.00 27.12
CA LEU A 452 -7.52 8.16 27.89
C LEU A 452 -8.47 7.65 28.98
N SER A 453 -7.98 7.54 30.22
CA SER A 453 -8.69 6.89 31.33
C SER A 453 -10.08 7.50 31.56
N GLU A 454 -11.13 6.88 30.99
CA GLU A 454 -12.47 7.03 31.52
C GLU A 454 -12.52 6.21 32.82
N THR A 455 -12.82 6.88 33.92
CA THR A 455 -12.97 6.26 35.24
C THR A 455 -13.91 5.05 35.18
N SER A 456 -13.34 3.85 35.28
CA SER A 456 -13.95 2.59 35.69
C SER A 456 -15.48 2.47 35.51
N TYR A 457 -15.93 1.94 34.37
CA TYR A 457 -17.20 1.20 34.34
C TYR A 457 -16.92 -0.27 34.70
N PRO A 458 -17.63 -0.85 35.68
CA PRO A 458 -17.57 -2.29 35.89
C PRO A 458 -18.25 -2.99 34.71
N SER A 459 -17.62 -4.05 34.22
CA SER A 459 -18.17 -4.98 33.23
C SER A 459 -19.60 -5.40 33.59
N HIS A 460 -20.60 -4.95 32.83
CA HIS A 460 -21.95 -5.47 32.92
C HIS A 460 -22.09 -6.72 32.05
N SER A 461 -22.29 -7.86 32.72
CA SER A 461 -23.07 -8.97 32.21
C SER A 461 -24.48 -8.49 31.84
N TYR A 462 -25.02 -8.97 30.73
CA TYR A 462 -26.40 -8.75 30.32
C TYR A 462 -27.38 -9.19 31.44
N ASP A 463 -28.11 -8.24 32.04
CA ASP A 463 -29.52 -8.43 32.34
C ASP A 463 -30.28 -7.09 32.55
N THR A 464 -31.52 -7.07 32.10
CA THR A 464 -32.42 -5.91 31.96
C THR A 464 -33.24 -5.61 33.21
N THR A 465 -33.39 -4.32 33.62
CA THR A 465 -34.67 -3.58 33.84
C THR A 465 -34.58 -2.36 34.80
N MET A 466 -35.23 -1.26 34.36
CA MET A 466 -35.91 -0.16 35.09
C MET A 466 -35.19 0.85 36.02
N ALA A 467 -35.00 2.05 35.46
CA ALA A 467 -35.58 3.37 35.85
C ALA A 467 -35.40 4.00 37.26
N ALA A 468 -34.83 5.23 37.21
CA ALA A 468 -35.19 6.48 37.92
C ALA A 468 -34.80 6.69 39.41
N HIS A 469 -33.69 7.42 39.64
CA HIS A 469 -33.67 8.78 40.24
C HIS A 469 -32.22 9.19 40.57
N LYS A 470 -31.86 10.43 40.21
CA LYS A 470 -30.54 11.04 40.43
C LYS A 470 -30.69 12.17 41.47
N PRO A 471 -29.96 12.20 42.58
CA PRO A 471 -29.63 13.44 43.27
C PRO A 471 -28.23 13.91 42.86
N GLU A 472 -28.11 15.22 42.70
CA GLU A 472 -26.85 15.94 42.50
C GLU A 472 -25.94 15.80 43.73
N LEU A 473 -24.65 15.53 43.51
CA LEU A 473 -23.62 15.90 44.48
C LEU A 473 -22.31 16.27 43.76
N ASN A 474 -21.79 17.43 44.14
CA ASN A 474 -20.57 18.09 43.66
C ASN A 474 -19.38 17.73 44.57
N ILE A 475 -18.17 17.95 44.03
CA ILE A 475 -16.84 18.21 44.68
C ILE A 475 -15.75 17.14 44.47
N LEU A 476 -14.78 17.52 43.62
CA LEU A 476 -13.30 17.51 43.74
C LEU A 476 -12.59 16.42 44.54
N ASP A 477 -11.74 15.63 43.86
CA ASP A 477 -10.26 15.74 43.97
C ASP A 477 -9.58 14.68 43.08
N LEU A 478 -8.81 15.09 42.06
CA LEU A 478 -7.76 14.27 41.44
C LEU A 478 -6.57 15.14 41.00
N ASN A 479 -5.39 14.52 41.09
CA ASN A 479 -4.13 15.09 41.54
C ASN A 479 -3.27 15.74 40.43
N GLY A 480 -2.52 16.80 40.77
CA GLY A 480 -1.76 17.66 39.86
C GLY A 480 -0.43 17.08 39.32
N ASP A 481 -0.10 15.82 39.65
CA ASP A 481 1.24 15.25 39.43
C ASP A 481 1.46 14.68 38.01
N CYS A 482 0.41 14.26 37.30
CA CYS A 482 0.52 13.81 35.89
C CYS A 482 0.93 14.94 34.93
N LEU A 483 0.49 16.16 35.25
CA LEU A 483 0.68 17.36 34.45
C LEU A 483 2.12 17.92 34.52
N LEU A 484 2.86 17.61 35.59
CA LEU A 484 4.27 17.98 35.75
C LEU A 484 5.21 17.10 34.91
N SER A 485 4.82 15.85 34.64
CA SER A 485 5.61 14.88 33.85
C SER A 485 5.59 15.17 32.36
N ILE A 486 4.45 15.63 31.81
CA ILE A 486 4.34 16.13 30.44
C ILE A 486 5.13 17.45 30.27
N PHE A 487 5.17 18.29 31.31
CA PHE A 487 5.95 19.54 31.32
C PHE A 487 7.46 19.31 31.32
N ASN A 488 7.96 18.28 32.01
CA ASN A 488 9.37 17.88 31.96
C ASN A 488 9.77 17.25 30.62
N TYR A 489 8.85 16.58 29.93
CA TYR A 489 9.09 16.02 28.60
C TYR A 489 9.37 17.11 27.55
N LEU A 490 8.62 18.22 27.57
CA LEU A 490 8.79 19.31 26.60
C LEU A 490 9.93 20.29 26.93
N SER A 491 10.37 20.36 28.19
CA SER A 491 11.56 21.13 28.59
C SER A 491 12.88 20.36 28.41
N LEU A 492 12.84 19.04 28.21
CA LEU A 492 14.01 18.21 27.86
C LEU A 492 14.41 18.30 26.37
N MET A 493 13.52 18.79 25.50
CA MET A 493 13.81 19.00 24.08
C MET A 493 14.81 20.14 23.81
N ASP A 494 15.15 20.95 24.82
CA ASP A 494 16.25 21.95 24.75
C ASP A 494 17.67 21.33 24.84
N LEU A 495 17.80 20.01 25.08
CA LEU A 495 19.10 19.33 25.25
C LEU A 495 19.54 18.46 24.06
N CYS A 496 18.71 18.29 23.02
CA CYS A 496 19.04 17.49 21.84
C CYS A 496 19.35 18.39 20.63
N THR A 497 20.61 18.76 20.45
CA THR A 497 21.04 19.70 19.39
C THR A 497 21.13 19.10 17.97
N THR A 498 20.77 17.83 17.74
CA THR A 498 20.91 17.18 16.41
C THR A 498 19.86 16.12 16.06
N ALA A 499 18.71 16.04 16.72
CA ALA A 499 17.69 15.03 16.38
C ALA A 499 16.71 15.55 15.30
N GLU A 500 16.44 14.75 14.27
CA GLU A 500 15.24 14.92 13.44
C GLU A 500 14.01 14.77 14.35
N LEU A 501 13.04 15.69 14.22
CA LEU A 501 11.85 15.70 15.06
C LEU A 501 11.02 14.41 14.81
N PRO A 502 10.58 13.73 15.87
CA PRO A 502 9.69 12.57 15.73
C PRO A 502 8.37 12.97 15.06
N LYS A 503 7.82 12.05 14.26
CA LYS A 503 6.41 12.10 13.86
C LYS A 503 5.57 11.81 15.10
N ILE A 504 5.13 12.84 15.80
CA ILE A 504 4.27 12.70 16.98
C ILE A 504 2.80 12.82 16.55
N GLY A 505 2.02 11.75 16.71
CA GLY A 505 0.56 11.82 16.83
C GLY A 505 0.20 11.95 18.31
N VAL A 506 -0.50 13.02 18.71
CA VAL A 506 -0.96 13.22 20.09
C VAL A 506 -2.48 13.25 20.10
N GLU A 507 -3.11 12.30 20.79
CA GLU A 507 -4.51 12.37 21.21
C GLU A 507 -4.59 13.01 22.61
N PHE A 508 -5.56 13.91 22.83
CA PHE A 508 -5.69 14.65 24.09
C PHE A 508 -6.97 14.25 24.84
N SER A 509 -6.85 13.82 26.11
CA SER A 509 -7.92 13.95 27.12
C SER A 509 -7.49 14.74 28.36
N ASP A 510 -8.37 15.69 28.69
CA ASP A 510 -8.67 16.38 29.96
C ASP A 510 -7.60 16.48 31.08
N ASN A 511 -7.04 17.69 31.25
CA ASN A 511 -7.19 18.47 32.50
C ASN A 511 -6.70 19.95 32.39
N GLN A 512 -7.41 20.82 33.11
CA GLN A 512 -7.61 22.26 32.84
C GLN A 512 -6.62 23.26 33.49
N ARG A 513 -5.33 22.95 33.74
CA ARG A 513 -4.49 23.85 34.59
C ARG A 513 -3.17 24.42 34.06
N ILE A 514 -2.71 24.13 32.84
CA ILE A 514 -1.30 24.45 32.47
C ILE A 514 -1.03 25.42 31.32
N LEU A 515 -1.92 26.36 31.02
CA LEU A 515 -1.70 27.30 29.91
C LEU A 515 -1.37 28.73 30.35
N LYS A 516 -0.45 28.90 31.32
CA LYS A 516 -0.04 30.24 31.80
C LYS A 516 1.40 30.65 31.50
N HIS A 517 2.28 29.77 31.02
CA HIS A 517 3.67 30.17 30.69
C HIS A 517 4.17 29.61 29.35
N PHE A 518 4.78 30.52 28.58
CA PHE A 518 5.59 30.37 27.36
C PHE A 518 4.93 30.61 25.99
N GLY A 519 5.74 31.24 25.13
CA GLY A 519 5.42 31.62 23.76
C GLY A 519 6.67 31.82 22.90
N ARG A 520 6.40 31.95 21.60
CA ARG A 520 7.23 32.29 20.41
C ARG A 520 7.71 31.14 19.50
N LEU A 521 7.45 31.40 18.21
CA LEU A 521 7.93 30.81 16.95
C LEU A 521 7.31 29.47 16.48
N ILE A 522 6.21 29.59 15.73
CA ILE A 522 5.84 28.65 14.66
C ILE A 522 5.59 29.48 13.40
N THR A 523 6.46 29.37 12.41
CA THR A 523 6.21 29.83 11.04
C THR A 523 6.20 28.62 10.13
N SER A 524 5.01 28.32 9.60
CA SER A 524 4.70 27.38 8.51
C SER A 524 5.20 25.93 8.65
N SER A 525 4.29 25.03 9.00
CA SER A 525 4.29 23.67 8.44
C SER A 525 2.87 23.16 8.30
N SER A 526 2.65 22.42 7.21
CA SER A 526 1.38 21.81 6.82
C SER A 526 1.18 20.51 7.58
N PHE A 527 0.05 20.35 8.26
CA PHE A 527 -0.44 19.04 8.71
C PHE A 527 -1.12 18.36 7.52
N SER A 528 -0.69 17.16 7.13
CA SER A 528 -1.46 16.35 6.19
C SER A 528 -1.35 14.85 6.45
N LYS A 529 -2.53 14.23 6.47
CA LYS A 529 -2.87 12.80 6.41
C LYS A 529 -2.54 11.95 7.63
N TYR A 530 -3.58 11.67 8.42
CA TYR A 530 -3.75 10.41 9.13
C TYR A 530 -5.25 10.04 9.15
N ASN A 531 -5.57 8.80 8.77
CA ASN A 531 -6.91 8.21 8.87
C ASN A 531 -6.99 7.43 10.19
N SER A 532 -7.27 8.12 11.30
CA SER A 532 -7.73 7.48 12.53
C SER A 532 -8.86 8.33 13.13
N HIS A 533 -10.01 7.70 13.37
CA HIS A 533 -11.20 8.35 13.88
C HIS A 533 -11.06 8.58 15.39
N VAL A 534 -10.56 9.76 15.79
CA VAL A 534 -10.49 10.16 17.20
C VAL A 534 -11.80 10.84 17.61
N ASN A 535 -12.49 10.29 18.62
CA ASN A 535 -13.66 10.94 19.24
C ASN A 535 -13.20 11.83 20.39
N LEU A 536 -13.03 13.13 20.14
CA LEU A 536 -12.73 14.12 21.18
C LEU A 536 -14.03 14.58 21.86
N ASN A 537 -14.06 14.65 23.20
CA ASN A 537 -15.21 15.19 23.92
C ASN A 537 -15.25 16.73 23.86
N LYS A 538 -16.40 17.32 24.24
CA LYS A 538 -16.63 18.78 24.19
C LYS A 538 -15.60 19.61 24.99
N GLU A 539 -15.11 19.11 26.12
CA GLU A 539 -14.16 19.82 26.99
C GLU A 539 -12.75 19.82 26.38
N GLN A 540 -12.33 18.70 25.78
CA GLN A 540 -11.06 18.57 25.06
C GLN A 540 -11.00 19.48 23.84
N VAL A 541 -12.07 19.49 23.05
CA VAL A 541 -12.25 20.43 21.94
C VAL A 541 -12.13 21.88 22.45
N SER A 542 -12.75 22.20 23.60
CA SER A 542 -12.70 23.55 24.19
C SER A 542 -11.29 24.01 24.53
N LEU A 543 -10.51 23.12 25.15
CA LEU A 543 -9.13 23.37 25.56
C LEU A 543 -8.20 23.52 24.37
N ILE A 544 -8.34 22.67 23.35
CA ILE A 544 -7.57 22.76 22.10
C ILE A 544 -7.80 24.12 21.44
N PHE A 545 -9.06 24.55 21.32
CA PHE A 545 -9.38 25.81 20.68
C PHE A 545 -9.07 27.05 21.54
N GLU A 546 -9.11 26.96 22.88
CA GLU A 546 -8.63 28.02 23.76
C GLU A 546 -7.11 28.20 23.63
N TRP A 547 -6.36 27.09 23.54
CA TRP A 547 -4.93 27.09 23.28
C TRP A 547 -4.61 27.72 21.91
N LEU A 548 -5.26 27.25 20.85
CA LEU A 548 -5.11 27.79 19.50
C LEU A 548 -5.45 29.29 19.46
N GLY A 549 -6.56 29.71 20.09
CA GLY A 549 -6.99 31.11 20.18
C GLY A 549 -6.01 32.04 20.90
N LYS A 550 -5.30 31.52 21.91
CA LYS A 550 -4.36 32.28 22.75
C LYS A 550 -2.96 32.36 22.15
N TYR A 551 -2.50 31.32 21.45
CA TYR A 551 -1.10 31.20 21.02
C TYR A 551 -0.88 31.28 19.51
N CYS A 552 -1.90 31.00 18.69
CA CYS A 552 -1.86 31.27 17.25
C CYS A 552 -2.33 32.70 16.97
N THR A 553 -1.45 33.68 17.22
CA THR A 553 -1.73 35.11 17.00
C THR A 553 -1.41 35.60 15.57
N GLY A 554 -0.83 34.73 14.74
CA GLY A 554 -0.56 35.02 13.32
C GLY A 554 -1.80 34.84 12.45
N ASN A 555 -1.81 35.51 11.28
CA ASN A 555 -2.84 35.36 10.24
C ASN A 555 -2.85 33.93 9.68
N LEU A 556 -3.54 33.00 10.35
CA LEU A 556 -3.77 31.64 9.86
C LEU A 556 -4.62 31.70 8.59
N GLN A 557 -4.00 31.35 7.45
CA GLN A 557 -4.68 31.41 6.17
C GLN A 557 -5.61 30.23 5.92
N LYS A 558 -5.35 29.06 6.54
CA LYS A 558 -6.12 27.83 6.33
C LYS A 558 -6.18 26.98 7.60
N PHE A 559 -7.36 26.44 7.90
CA PHE A 559 -7.59 25.48 8.97
C PHE A 559 -8.49 24.34 8.46
N VAL A 560 -8.16 23.09 8.83
CA VAL A 560 -8.84 21.88 8.36
C VAL A 560 -9.27 21.06 9.57
N ILE A 561 -10.54 20.65 9.61
CA ILE A 561 -11.11 19.83 10.68
C ILE A 561 -11.59 18.51 10.06
N ASP A 562 -10.88 17.43 10.40
CA ASP A 562 -11.08 16.08 9.85
C ASP A 562 -12.05 15.22 10.65
N SER A 563 -12.47 15.53 11.88
CA SER A 563 -13.61 14.90 12.60
C SER A 563 -13.76 15.57 13.98
N MET A 564 -14.99 15.65 14.50
CA MET A 564 -15.30 16.22 15.83
C MET A 564 -16.22 15.32 16.68
N GLY A 565 -16.43 14.06 16.27
CA GLY A 565 -17.29 13.12 17.00
C GLY A 565 -18.75 13.55 17.17
N GLY A 566 -19.22 14.58 16.44
CA GLY A 566 -20.57 15.13 16.57
C GLY A 566 -20.81 16.03 17.79
N HIS A 567 -19.77 16.41 18.54
CA HIS A 567 -19.90 17.31 19.68
C HIS A 567 -20.00 18.79 19.26
N PRO A 568 -20.72 19.63 20.04
CA PRO A 568 -20.86 21.02 19.68
C PRO A 568 -19.58 21.83 19.88
N LEU A 569 -19.28 22.75 18.95
CA LEU A 569 -18.15 23.66 19.04
C LEU A 569 -18.27 24.55 20.27
N PRO A 570 -17.21 24.65 21.08
CA PRO A 570 -17.19 25.56 22.19
C PRO A 570 -17.00 27.02 21.73
N PRO A 571 -17.46 28.01 22.51
CA PRO A 571 -17.32 29.44 22.18
C PRO A 571 -15.88 29.88 21.87
N THR A 572 -14.88 29.23 22.48
CA THR A 572 -13.45 29.45 22.22
C THR A 572 -13.05 29.02 20.81
N ALA A 573 -13.61 27.92 20.29
CA ALA A 573 -13.43 27.47 18.93
C ALA A 573 -13.99 28.45 17.92
N ILE A 574 -15.22 28.91 18.15
CA ILE A 574 -15.88 29.92 17.35
C ILE A 574 -15.06 31.22 17.31
N THR A 575 -14.52 31.65 18.46
CA THR A 575 -13.66 32.84 18.56
C THR A 575 -12.33 32.65 17.82
N PHE A 576 -11.72 31.46 17.87
CA PHE A 576 -10.50 31.18 17.12
C PHE A 576 -10.75 31.15 15.61
N LEU A 577 -11.78 30.41 15.18
CA LEU A 577 -12.17 30.27 13.79
C LEU A 577 -12.51 31.63 13.15
N SER A 578 -13.02 32.59 13.94
CA SER A 578 -13.27 33.98 13.48
C SER A 578 -12.07 34.69 12.85
N LYS A 579 -10.85 34.24 13.16
CA LYS A 579 -9.59 34.81 12.66
C LYS A 579 -9.04 34.07 11.43
N VAL A 580 -9.63 32.95 11.04
CA VAL A 580 -9.15 32.09 9.96
C VAL A 580 -9.78 32.52 8.63
N LYS A 581 -8.95 32.68 7.59
CA LYS A 581 -9.43 33.06 6.25
C LYS A 581 -10.01 31.90 5.44
N ARG A 582 -9.59 30.65 5.68
CA ARG A 582 -10.13 29.47 4.97
C ARG A 582 -10.39 28.33 5.93
N ILE A 583 -11.61 27.82 5.96
CA ILE A 583 -12.00 26.71 6.85
C ILE A 583 -12.53 25.56 6.01
N LYS A 584 -12.04 24.34 6.27
CA LYS A 584 -12.56 23.10 5.68
C LYS A 584 -13.07 22.15 6.78
N PHE A 585 -14.31 21.71 6.66
CA PHE A 585 -14.92 20.69 7.51
C PHE A 585 -15.16 19.41 6.70
N PHE A 586 -14.63 18.27 7.17
CA PHE A 586 -14.84 16.97 6.52
C PHE A 586 -16.00 16.14 7.11
N TYR A 587 -16.51 16.52 8.28
CA TYR A 587 -17.55 15.80 9.03
C TYR A 587 -18.66 16.75 9.51
N PRO A 588 -19.85 16.23 9.88
CA PRO A 588 -20.98 17.06 10.27
C PRO A 588 -20.68 17.87 11.54
N ILE A 589 -20.80 19.19 11.40
CA ILE A 589 -20.86 20.18 12.49
C ILE A 589 -22.35 20.44 12.81
N SER A 590 -22.70 20.66 14.08
CA SER A 590 -24.09 20.99 14.43
C SER A 590 -24.52 22.33 13.81
N SER A 591 -25.83 22.51 13.61
CA SER A 591 -26.38 23.72 12.97
C SER A 591 -26.12 24.97 13.80
N GLU A 592 -26.19 24.84 15.13
CA GLU A 592 -25.96 25.91 16.09
C GLU A 592 -24.49 26.35 16.10
N ASP A 593 -23.56 25.41 15.95
CA ASP A 593 -22.13 25.70 15.94
C ASP A 593 -21.66 26.27 14.63
N LEU A 594 -22.14 25.74 13.51
CA LEU A 594 -21.86 26.30 12.20
C LEU A 594 -22.37 27.73 12.16
N LYS A 595 -23.59 27.98 12.66
CA LYS A 595 -24.14 29.33 12.80
C LYS A 595 -23.21 30.20 13.65
N ALA A 596 -22.80 29.74 14.83
CA ALA A 596 -21.94 30.54 15.69
C ALA A 596 -20.57 30.84 15.07
N VAL A 597 -19.97 29.90 14.33
CA VAL A 597 -18.75 30.11 13.53
C VAL A 597 -18.99 31.18 12.48
N LEU A 598 -20.06 31.05 11.68
CA LEU A 598 -20.37 32.01 10.62
C LEU A 598 -20.69 33.41 11.15
N ASP A 599 -21.45 33.53 12.23
CA ASP A 599 -21.78 34.79 12.90
C ASP A 599 -20.50 35.52 13.39
N SER A 600 -19.45 34.74 13.70
CA SER A 600 -18.19 35.26 14.24
C SER A 600 -17.13 35.53 13.16
N CYS A 601 -17.12 34.81 12.04
CA CYS A 601 -16.08 34.90 11.01
C CYS A 601 -16.33 36.03 9.97
N LYS A 602 -16.16 37.30 10.36
CA LYS A 602 -16.34 38.45 9.45
C LYS A 602 -15.32 38.53 8.28
N ASN A 603 -14.23 37.77 8.33
CA ASN A 603 -13.15 37.78 7.34
C ASN A 603 -12.91 36.40 6.69
N LEU A 604 -13.86 35.47 6.82
CA LEU A 604 -13.77 34.19 6.12
C LEU A 604 -13.74 34.49 4.61
N VAL A 605 -12.83 33.87 3.87
CA VAL A 605 -12.73 34.02 2.42
C VAL A 605 -13.28 32.76 1.75
N THR A 606 -12.91 31.58 2.25
CA THR A 606 -13.33 30.29 1.66
C THR A 606 -13.83 29.33 2.74
N LEU A 607 -15.03 28.79 2.55
CA LEU A 607 -15.58 27.71 3.37
C LEU A 607 -15.75 26.47 2.50
N ILE A 608 -15.14 25.34 2.88
CA ILE A 608 -15.36 24.04 2.24
C ILE A 608 -16.10 23.14 3.23
N LEU A 609 -17.36 22.84 2.93
CA LEU A 609 -18.16 21.87 3.67
C LEU A 609 -18.18 20.56 2.88
N GLN A 610 -17.93 19.42 3.52
CA GLN A 610 -18.10 18.09 2.95
C GLN A 610 -19.08 17.32 3.84
N TRP A 611 -20.26 16.96 3.30
CA TRP A 611 -21.33 16.31 4.06
C TRP A 611 -21.49 14.83 3.70
N TYR A 612 -21.61 14.00 4.73
CA TYR A 612 -21.97 12.59 4.62
C TYR A 612 -23.28 12.37 5.41
N ASN A 613 -24.40 12.15 4.70
CA ASN A 613 -25.71 11.69 5.21
C ASN A 613 -26.27 12.42 6.45
N GLY A 614 -26.80 13.64 6.28
CA GLY A 614 -27.58 14.34 7.32
C GLY A 614 -28.75 15.16 6.74
N PRO A 615 -29.83 15.40 7.51
CA PRO A 615 -31.01 16.15 7.05
C PRO A 615 -30.69 17.62 6.78
N PHE A 616 -31.15 18.16 5.65
CA PHE A 616 -30.76 19.46 5.08
C PHE A 616 -31.37 20.71 5.78
N HIS A 617 -31.92 20.57 6.99
CA HIS A 617 -32.51 21.67 7.78
C HIS A 617 -31.53 22.83 8.12
N PHE A 618 -30.26 22.70 7.73
CA PHE A 618 -29.17 23.66 7.92
C PHE A 618 -29.25 24.88 6.99
N ALA A 619 -29.80 24.76 5.79
CA ALA A 619 -29.78 25.81 4.75
C ALA A 619 -30.45 27.13 5.20
N ASN A 620 -31.53 27.04 5.97
CA ASN A 620 -32.29 28.21 6.45
C ASN A 620 -31.52 29.06 7.49
N TYR A 621 -30.49 28.50 8.13
CA TYR A 621 -29.70 29.20 9.16
C TYR A 621 -28.45 29.91 8.62
N LEU A 622 -27.89 29.44 7.49
CA LEU A 622 -26.75 30.08 6.82
C LEU A 622 -27.11 31.44 6.16
N MET A 623 -28.40 31.68 5.91
CA MET A 623 -28.89 32.72 4.99
C MET A 623 -28.52 34.18 5.29
N PRO A 624 -28.44 34.67 6.54
CA PRO A 624 -28.13 36.08 6.79
C PRO A 624 -26.64 36.42 6.67
N HIS A 625 -25.75 35.44 6.82
CA HIS A 625 -24.33 35.68 7.11
C HIS A 625 -23.42 35.53 5.91
N LEU A 626 -23.88 34.88 4.82
CA LEU A 626 -23.04 34.54 3.67
C LEU A 626 -23.00 35.58 2.53
N LYS A 627 -23.47 36.81 2.74
CA LYS A 627 -23.59 37.83 1.67
C LYS A 627 -22.27 38.34 1.06
N GLU A 628 -21.10 37.98 1.62
CA GLU A 628 -19.80 38.57 1.26
C GLU A 628 -18.68 37.55 0.90
N PHE A 629 -18.98 36.27 0.61
CA PHE A 629 -17.94 35.21 0.50
C PHE A 629 -17.68 34.63 -0.92
N GLU A 630 -16.41 34.41 -1.26
CA GLU A 630 -15.91 33.56 -2.38
C GLU A 630 -15.85 32.08 -1.94
N THR A 631 -16.98 31.37 -1.98
CA THR A 631 -17.12 30.05 -1.33
C THR A 631 -16.97 28.90 -2.32
N VAL A 632 -16.23 27.83 -1.98
CA VAL A 632 -16.29 26.55 -2.71
C VAL A 632 -17.08 25.54 -1.85
N VAL A 633 -18.37 25.40 -2.13
CA VAL A 633 -19.20 24.35 -1.52
C VAL A 633 -18.86 23.01 -2.18
N ARG A 634 -18.88 21.87 -1.47
CA ARG A 634 -18.76 20.51 -2.05
C ARG A 634 -19.74 19.55 -1.38
N VAL A 635 -20.82 19.17 -2.06
CA VAL A 635 -21.93 18.45 -1.43
C VAL A 635 -21.93 16.98 -1.83
N ASN A 636 -21.65 16.03 -0.91
CA ASN A 636 -21.27 14.65 -1.24
C ASN A 636 -22.33 13.54 -1.11
N SER A 637 -23.56 13.81 -0.66
CA SER A 637 -24.67 12.83 -0.63
C SER A 637 -25.97 13.54 -0.25
N LEU A 638 -27.03 13.42 -1.05
CA LEU A 638 -28.25 14.21 -0.87
C LEU A 638 -29.51 13.41 -1.15
N THR A 639 -30.54 13.68 -0.33
CA THR A 639 -31.89 13.15 -0.49
C THR A 639 -32.96 14.24 -0.67
N ASP A 640 -32.61 15.56 -0.70
CA ASP A 640 -33.59 16.66 -0.79
C ASP A 640 -33.05 17.93 -1.51
N PHE A 641 -33.42 18.11 -2.79
CA PHE A 641 -32.97 19.23 -3.65
C PHE A 641 -33.71 20.55 -3.42
N ASP A 642 -34.96 20.52 -2.94
CA ASP A 642 -35.76 21.73 -2.72
C ASP A 642 -35.10 22.65 -1.68
N GLN A 643 -34.39 22.06 -0.71
CA GLN A 643 -33.66 22.79 0.32
C GLN A 643 -32.37 23.44 -0.19
N ILE A 644 -31.72 22.83 -1.20
CA ILE A 644 -30.56 23.43 -1.89
C ILE A 644 -31.01 24.65 -2.69
N GLY A 645 -32.14 24.54 -3.38
CA GLY A 645 -32.66 25.67 -4.12
C GLY A 645 -33.04 26.84 -3.23
N THR A 646 -33.55 26.54 -2.04
CA THR A 646 -33.76 27.55 -1.00
C THR A 646 -32.44 28.14 -0.50
N PHE A 647 -31.41 27.32 -0.25
CA PHE A 647 -30.08 27.79 0.15
C PHE A 647 -29.53 28.84 -0.83
N PHE A 648 -29.41 28.51 -2.12
CA PHE A 648 -28.74 29.38 -3.08
C PHE A 648 -29.53 30.64 -3.47
N LYS A 649 -30.85 30.69 -3.23
CA LYS A 649 -31.69 31.90 -3.46
C LYS A 649 -31.13 33.19 -2.85
N ASN A 650 -30.40 33.09 -1.74
CA ASN A 650 -29.86 34.25 -1.02
C ASN A 650 -28.37 34.52 -1.27
N HIS A 651 -27.71 33.80 -2.18
CA HIS A 651 -26.26 33.83 -2.38
C HIS A 651 -25.83 34.41 -3.74
N THR A 652 -26.39 35.55 -4.11
CA THR A 652 -26.16 36.16 -5.44
C THR A 652 -24.71 36.55 -5.73
N GLN A 653 -23.83 36.60 -4.71
CA GLN A 653 -22.41 36.97 -4.83
C GLN A 653 -21.46 35.78 -5.03
N LEU A 654 -21.97 34.54 -5.08
CA LEU A 654 -21.12 33.35 -5.23
C LEU A 654 -20.43 33.34 -6.60
N THR A 655 -19.10 33.27 -6.62
CA THR A 655 -18.29 33.23 -7.85
C THR A 655 -17.88 31.81 -8.25
N ASP A 656 -17.81 30.86 -7.32
CA ASP A 656 -17.36 29.49 -7.57
C ASP A 656 -18.30 28.48 -6.93
N LEU A 657 -18.64 27.39 -7.61
CA LEU A 657 -19.51 26.33 -7.07
C LEU A 657 -19.04 24.96 -7.53
N CYS A 658 -18.87 24.01 -6.59
CA CYS A 658 -18.61 22.61 -6.90
C CYS A 658 -19.70 21.71 -6.30
N ILE A 659 -20.30 20.84 -7.08
CA ILE A 659 -21.32 19.89 -6.62
C ILE A 659 -20.84 18.51 -7.04
N GLN A 660 -20.69 17.57 -6.10
CA GLN A 660 -20.19 16.23 -6.40
C GLN A 660 -21.03 15.15 -5.73
N PHE A 661 -21.73 14.34 -6.52
CA PHE A 661 -22.49 13.20 -6.02
C PHE A 661 -21.59 11.97 -5.90
N LEU A 662 -21.46 11.36 -4.70
CA LEU A 662 -20.59 10.19 -4.46
C LEU A 662 -21.36 8.88 -4.18
N GLY A 663 -22.57 8.73 -4.73
CA GLY A 663 -23.42 7.57 -4.45
C GLY A 663 -23.14 6.37 -5.36
N HIS A 664 -22.37 5.37 -4.91
CA HIS A 664 -22.14 4.12 -5.67
C HIS A 664 -23.28 3.07 -5.56
N GLN A 665 -24.39 3.36 -4.90
CA GLN A 665 -25.35 2.32 -4.45
C GLN A 665 -26.85 2.70 -4.53
N GLN A 666 -27.25 3.84 -5.11
CA GLN A 666 -28.68 4.20 -5.26
C GLN A 666 -29.07 4.48 -6.72
N PRO A 667 -30.30 4.11 -7.12
CA PRO A 667 -30.80 4.37 -8.48
C PRO A 667 -30.98 5.87 -8.73
N GLN A 668 -30.65 6.28 -9.96
CA GLN A 668 -30.91 7.56 -10.63
C GLN A 668 -31.81 8.55 -9.83
N CYS A 669 -31.21 9.62 -9.31
CA CYS A 669 -31.96 10.75 -8.75
C CYS A 669 -32.01 11.91 -9.75
N ASP A 670 -33.16 12.58 -9.85
CA ASP A 670 -33.31 13.83 -10.59
C ASP A 670 -32.72 14.99 -9.78
N VAL A 671 -31.78 15.73 -10.37
CA VAL A 671 -31.08 16.88 -9.82
C VAL A 671 -31.72 18.13 -10.41
N ASP A 672 -32.52 18.87 -9.64
CA ASP A 672 -33.06 20.17 -10.09
C ASP A 672 -32.03 21.29 -9.89
N LEU A 673 -31.51 21.84 -10.99
CA LEU A 673 -30.60 22.98 -11.02
C LEU A 673 -31.32 24.32 -11.20
N SER A 674 -32.65 24.38 -11.01
CA SER A 674 -33.45 25.61 -11.10
C SER A 674 -32.92 26.75 -10.21
N PHE A 675 -32.18 26.40 -9.16
CA PHE A 675 -31.58 27.34 -8.22
C PHE A 675 -30.42 28.15 -8.78
N LEU A 676 -29.77 27.69 -9.86
CA LEU A 676 -28.66 28.41 -10.49
C LEU A 676 -29.13 29.80 -10.99
N SER A 677 -30.42 29.97 -11.26
CA SER A 677 -31.02 31.26 -11.63
C SER A 677 -30.86 32.35 -10.57
N HIS A 678 -30.53 31.97 -9.33
CA HIS A 678 -30.28 32.88 -8.22
C HIS A 678 -28.79 33.20 -8.00
N LEU A 679 -27.89 32.69 -8.84
CA LEU A 679 -26.45 32.88 -8.75
C LEU A 679 -25.89 33.65 -9.97
N PRO A 680 -26.34 34.89 -10.23
CA PRO A 680 -25.99 35.59 -11.47
C PRO A 680 -24.49 35.88 -11.61
N ASN A 681 -23.74 35.97 -10.50
CA ASN A 681 -22.31 36.29 -10.46
C ASN A 681 -21.39 35.06 -10.49
N LEU A 682 -21.94 33.87 -10.72
CA LEU A 682 -21.15 32.64 -10.74
C LEU A 682 -20.17 32.66 -11.92
N GLU A 683 -18.87 32.62 -11.63
CA GLU A 683 -17.77 32.58 -12.59
C GLU A 683 -17.26 31.17 -12.86
N LYS A 684 -17.35 30.25 -11.89
CA LYS A 684 -16.94 28.85 -12.05
C LYS A 684 -17.97 27.88 -11.51
N LEU A 685 -18.27 26.84 -12.29
CA LEU A 685 -19.20 25.79 -11.89
C LEU A 685 -18.64 24.41 -12.25
N ASN A 686 -18.47 23.56 -11.25
CA ASN A 686 -18.01 22.18 -11.39
C ASN A 686 -19.09 21.21 -10.89
N LEU A 687 -19.62 20.38 -11.79
CA LEU A 687 -20.68 19.40 -11.52
C LEU A 687 -20.14 17.99 -11.75
N ILE A 688 -20.10 17.15 -10.73
CA ILE A 688 -19.78 15.71 -10.83
C ILE A 688 -21.03 14.97 -10.41
N LEU A 689 -21.73 14.37 -11.37
CA LEU A 689 -23.12 13.95 -11.18
C LEU A 689 -23.31 12.43 -11.08
N ASN A 690 -22.27 11.63 -11.37
CA ASN A 690 -22.25 10.18 -11.22
C ASN A 690 -23.55 9.49 -11.70
N GLY A 691 -24.07 9.93 -12.85
CA GLY A 691 -25.21 9.32 -13.51
C GLY A 691 -26.60 9.81 -13.11
N SER A 692 -26.73 10.98 -12.50
CA SER A 692 -28.02 11.63 -12.21
C SER A 692 -28.64 12.33 -13.43
N ASN A 693 -29.98 12.32 -13.53
CA ASN A 693 -30.72 13.15 -14.48
C ASN A 693 -30.70 14.61 -14.01
N ILE A 694 -30.58 15.59 -14.90
CA ILE A 694 -30.63 17.01 -14.53
C ILE A 694 -31.93 17.63 -15.05
N THR A 695 -32.61 18.38 -14.18
CA THR A 695 -33.76 19.21 -14.51
C THR A 695 -33.46 20.68 -14.17
N GLY A 696 -34.29 21.63 -14.60
CA GLY A 696 -34.09 23.06 -14.29
C GLY A 696 -32.97 23.75 -15.07
N THR A 697 -32.53 23.14 -16.17
CA THR A 697 -31.51 23.59 -17.14
C THR A 697 -31.76 25.00 -17.71
N ALA A 698 -33.01 25.48 -17.75
CA ALA A 698 -33.33 26.86 -18.11
C ALA A 698 -32.54 27.91 -17.30
N SER A 699 -32.07 27.54 -16.11
CA SER A 699 -31.32 28.41 -15.21
C SER A 699 -29.91 28.76 -15.66
N PHE A 700 -29.30 27.96 -16.54
CA PHE A 700 -27.98 28.26 -17.08
C PHE A 700 -27.97 29.58 -17.88
N GLY A 701 -29.09 29.95 -18.51
CA GLY A 701 -29.25 31.23 -19.21
C GLY A 701 -29.20 32.47 -18.32
N HIS A 702 -29.15 32.31 -17.00
CA HIS A 702 -28.99 33.41 -16.05
C HIS A 702 -27.53 33.59 -15.56
N LEU A 703 -26.62 32.66 -15.90
CA LEU A 703 -25.23 32.66 -15.46
C LEU A 703 -24.34 33.52 -16.38
N ASN A 704 -24.68 34.80 -16.52
CA ASN A 704 -24.03 35.71 -17.47
C ASN A 704 -22.52 35.96 -17.18
N HIS A 705 -22.04 35.60 -16.00
CA HIS A 705 -20.65 35.75 -15.57
C HIS A 705 -19.84 34.45 -15.59
N LEU A 706 -20.42 33.32 -15.98
CA LEU A 706 -19.76 32.02 -15.95
C LEU A 706 -18.61 31.95 -16.95
N GLN A 707 -17.38 31.84 -16.45
CA GLN A 707 -16.14 31.75 -17.22
C GLN A 707 -15.63 30.32 -17.36
N GLU A 708 -15.83 29.47 -16.36
CA GLU A 708 -15.35 28.07 -16.36
C GLU A 708 -16.50 27.12 -15.99
N PHE A 709 -16.79 26.16 -16.86
CA PHE A 709 -17.79 25.11 -16.59
C PHE A 709 -17.16 23.73 -16.75
N PHE A 710 -17.27 22.91 -15.71
CA PHE A 710 -16.86 21.51 -15.69
C PHE A 710 -18.07 20.64 -15.39
N VAL A 711 -18.32 19.62 -16.21
CA VAL A 711 -19.35 18.61 -15.95
C VAL A 711 -18.80 17.21 -16.20
N ASP A 712 -19.02 16.30 -15.24
CA ASP A 712 -18.57 14.92 -15.25
C ASP A 712 -19.74 13.96 -14.96
N ASP A 713 -19.95 13.02 -15.88
CA ASP A 713 -20.84 11.85 -15.76
C ASP A 713 -22.34 12.18 -15.55
N SER A 714 -23.00 12.81 -16.54
CA SER A 714 -24.47 12.98 -16.59
C SER A 714 -25.13 11.92 -17.50
N TYR A 715 -26.10 11.16 -16.99
CA TYR A 715 -26.92 10.27 -17.84
C TYR A 715 -28.17 11.03 -18.34
N GLY A 716 -28.12 11.64 -19.54
CA GLY A 716 -29.33 12.19 -20.17
C GLY A 716 -29.11 13.01 -21.45
N LYS A 717 -29.38 12.41 -22.62
CA LYS A 717 -29.21 13.02 -23.96
C LYS A 717 -29.88 14.40 -24.13
N GLU A 718 -31.13 14.52 -23.70
CA GLU A 718 -31.91 15.76 -23.86
C GLU A 718 -31.40 16.86 -22.92
N THR A 719 -30.91 16.46 -21.76
CA THR A 719 -30.38 17.34 -20.73
C THR A 719 -29.04 17.98 -21.13
N ASP A 720 -28.14 17.21 -21.74
CA ASP A 720 -26.82 17.73 -22.15
C ASP A 720 -26.96 18.76 -23.29
N ILE A 721 -27.82 18.50 -24.29
CA ILE A 721 -28.13 19.48 -25.34
C ILE A 721 -28.72 20.74 -24.73
N GLU A 722 -29.73 20.61 -23.87
CA GLU A 722 -30.39 21.79 -23.31
C GLU A 722 -29.42 22.63 -22.46
N ILE A 723 -28.52 22.01 -21.70
CA ILE A 723 -27.48 22.73 -20.96
C ILE A 723 -26.57 23.48 -21.93
N LEU A 724 -26.13 22.84 -23.02
CA LEU A 724 -25.25 23.45 -24.02
C LEU A 724 -25.91 24.58 -24.81
N GLU A 725 -27.18 24.43 -25.22
CA GLU A 725 -27.96 25.49 -25.86
C GLU A 725 -28.03 26.74 -24.98
N ARG A 726 -28.22 26.54 -23.66
CA ARG A 726 -28.31 27.63 -22.69
C ARG A 726 -26.94 28.25 -22.43
N LEU A 727 -25.89 27.45 -22.27
CA LEU A 727 -24.52 27.94 -22.09
C LEU A 727 -24.00 28.67 -23.34
N GLY A 728 -24.48 28.33 -24.54
CA GLY A 728 -24.09 29.02 -25.77
C GLY A 728 -24.52 30.48 -25.81
N SER A 729 -25.50 30.88 -24.99
CA SER A 729 -25.87 32.29 -24.81
C SER A 729 -24.97 33.05 -23.82
N THR A 730 -24.05 32.37 -23.12
CA THR A 730 -23.19 32.96 -22.10
C THR A 730 -21.93 33.57 -22.71
N GLU A 731 -21.94 34.87 -22.95
CA GLU A 731 -20.82 35.63 -23.55
C GLU A 731 -19.51 35.61 -22.72
N SER A 732 -19.53 35.17 -21.48
CA SER A 732 -18.36 35.16 -20.59
C SER A 732 -17.63 33.81 -20.50
N LEU A 733 -18.20 32.73 -21.03
CA LEU A 733 -17.65 31.37 -20.91
C LEU A 733 -16.35 31.23 -21.71
N LYS A 734 -15.23 31.04 -21.00
CA LYS A 734 -13.88 30.91 -21.58
C LYS A 734 -13.41 29.47 -21.64
N THR A 735 -13.74 28.66 -20.64
CA THR A 735 -13.30 27.27 -20.52
C THR A 735 -14.51 26.38 -20.31
N LEU A 736 -14.58 25.32 -21.11
CA LEU A 736 -15.60 24.28 -21.01
C LEU A 736 -14.90 22.92 -21.01
N GLU A 737 -15.12 22.15 -19.96
CA GLU A 737 -14.60 20.80 -19.80
C GLU A 737 -15.79 19.86 -19.58
N ILE A 738 -15.95 18.90 -20.48
CA ILE A 738 -17.07 17.97 -20.47
C ILE A 738 -16.51 16.55 -20.53
N THR A 739 -16.86 15.75 -19.53
CA THR A 739 -16.63 14.30 -19.53
C THR A 739 -17.95 13.61 -19.81
N MET A 740 -18.06 12.98 -20.99
CA MET A 740 -19.30 12.29 -21.38
C MET A 740 -19.31 10.86 -20.84
N PRO A 741 -20.45 10.29 -20.42
CA PRO A 741 -20.53 8.90 -19.97
C PRO A 741 -20.29 7.88 -21.10
N ASP A 742 -19.97 6.64 -20.72
CA ASP A 742 -19.78 5.51 -21.64
C ASP A 742 -21.02 5.27 -22.54
N PHE A 743 -20.81 5.21 -23.85
CA PHE A 743 -21.86 4.94 -24.85
C PHE A 743 -22.46 3.53 -24.64
N SER A 744 -23.74 3.46 -24.26
CA SER A 744 -24.42 2.16 -24.14
C SER A 744 -24.59 1.46 -25.49
N ILE A 745 -24.37 0.14 -25.47
CA ILE A 745 -24.24 -0.79 -26.61
C ILE A 745 -25.56 -1.02 -27.39
N ASP A 746 -26.69 -0.48 -26.93
CA ASP A 746 -28.02 -0.84 -27.45
C ASP A 746 -28.43 -0.13 -28.76
N GLY A 747 -27.58 0.73 -29.32
CA GLY A 747 -27.85 1.39 -30.60
C GLY A 747 -28.96 2.45 -30.52
N SER A 748 -29.31 2.91 -29.30
CA SER A 748 -30.32 3.95 -29.09
C SER A 748 -29.82 5.39 -29.32
N TYR A 749 -28.56 5.61 -29.71
CA TYR A 749 -27.98 6.94 -29.98
C TYR A 749 -28.31 7.42 -31.40
N ASP A 750 -29.08 8.51 -31.51
CA ASP A 750 -29.38 9.20 -32.76
C ASP A 750 -28.20 10.09 -33.17
N LYS A 751 -27.60 9.80 -34.33
CA LYS A 751 -26.49 10.59 -34.92
C LYS A 751 -26.79 12.08 -35.07
N LYS A 752 -28.07 12.46 -35.12
CA LYS A 752 -28.50 13.85 -35.23
C LYS A 752 -28.12 14.66 -33.98
N THR A 753 -28.20 14.03 -32.80
CA THR A 753 -27.99 14.63 -31.48
C THR A 753 -26.53 14.99 -31.22
N ASP A 754 -25.59 14.13 -31.61
CA ASP A 754 -24.15 14.39 -31.40
C ASP A 754 -23.63 15.54 -32.29
N LEU A 755 -24.18 15.65 -33.51
CA LEU A 755 -23.90 16.78 -34.40
C LEU A 755 -24.50 18.08 -33.88
N GLU A 756 -25.73 18.03 -33.32
CA GLU A 756 -26.37 19.18 -32.68
C GLU A 756 -25.53 19.70 -31.50
N ILE A 757 -24.99 18.82 -30.65
CA ILE A 757 -24.07 19.19 -29.55
C ILE A 757 -22.84 19.95 -30.07
N LEU A 758 -22.19 19.43 -31.11
CA LEU A 758 -20.99 20.03 -31.68
C LEU A 758 -21.28 21.35 -32.42
N GLU A 759 -22.41 21.46 -33.11
CA GLU A 759 -22.87 22.70 -33.75
C GLU A 759 -23.18 23.78 -32.70
N LEU A 760 -23.80 23.40 -31.58
CA LEU A 760 -24.09 24.29 -30.47
C LEU A 760 -22.82 24.80 -29.78
N LEU A 761 -21.83 23.93 -29.55
CA LEU A 761 -20.51 24.33 -29.07
C LEU A 761 -19.82 25.29 -30.04
N GLY A 762 -20.02 25.09 -31.34
CA GLY A 762 -19.62 25.99 -32.43
C GLY A 762 -20.14 27.42 -32.30
N SER A 763 -21.32 27.58 -31.69
CA SER A 763 -22.01 28.87 -31.56
C SER A 763 -21.55 29.71 -30.37
N VAL A 764 -20.77 29.14 -29.43
CA VAL A 764 -20.30 29.84 -28.23
C VAL A 764 -19.11 30.75 -28.57
N GLU A 765 -19.40 32.00 -28.93
CA GLU A 765 -18.38 32.94 -29.43
C GLU A 765 -17.26 33.28 -28.44
N SER A 766 -17.48 33.06 -27.14
CA SER A 766 -16.56 33.42 -26.06
C SER A 766 -15.55 32.32 -25.70
N LEU A 767 -15.78 31.09 -26.16
CA LEU A 767 -15.03 29.92 -25.73
C LEU A 767 -13.58 29.98 -26.23
N VAL A 768 -12.63 29.86 -25.30
CA VAL A 768 -11.18 29.93 -25.54
C VAL A 768 -10.54 28.54 -25.48
N THR A 769 -11.00 27.72 -24.54
CA THR A 769 -10.51 26.36 -24.29
C THR A 769 -11.70 25.40 -24.21
N LEU A 770 -11.61 24.31 -24.97
CA LEU A 770 -12.55 23.20 -24.93
C LEU A 770 -11.75 21.92 -24.70
N GLU A 771 -12.08 21.20 -23.63
CA GLU A 771 -11.50 19.90 -23.30
C GLU A 771 -12.60 18.84 -23.31
N PHE A 772 -12.43 17.83 -24.18
CA PHE A 772 -13.34 16.70 -24.33
C PHE A 772 -12.65 15.43 -23.84
N ILE A 773 -13.24 14.80 -22.82
CA ILE A 773 -12.74 13.56 -22.22
C ILE A 773 -13.77 12.45 -22.44
N MET A 774 -13.37 11.38 -23.13
CA MET A 774 -14.20 10.19 -23.35
C MET A 774 -13.66 9.02 -22.50
N PRO A 775 -14.39 8.52 -21.50
CA PRO A 775 -13.97 7.38 -20.69
C PRO A 775 -14.12 6.02 -21.41
N ASP A 776 -13.65 4.98 -20.71
CA ASP A 776 -13.13 3.66 -21.09
C ASP A 776 -14.06 2.75 -21.95
N LEU A 777 -13.77 2.59 -23.26
CA LEU A 777 -14.50 1.68 -24.17
C LEU A 777 -14.08 0.19 -24.02
N ARG A 778 -14.37 -0.44 -22.87
CA ARG A 778 -14.03 -1.85 -22.62
C ARG A 778 -15.22 -2.80 -22.81
N SER A 779 -15.67 -3.06 -24.05
CA SER A 779 -16.12 -4.39 -24.55
C SER A 779 -16.95 -4.35 -25.84
N ASN A 780 -16.65 -5.30 -26.75
CA ASN A 780 -17.37 -5.72 -27.97
C ASN A 780 -17.29 -4.88 -29.26
N CYS A 781 -16.94 -5.58 -30.36
CA CYS A 781 -16.64 -5.09 -31.72
C CYS A 781 -17.77 -4.33 -32.45
N SER A 782 -18.96 -4.16 -31.88
CA SER A 782 -20.06 -3.40 -32.50
C SER A 782 -20.02 -1.90 -32.20
N VAL A 783 -19.30 -1.46 -31.16
CA VAL A 783 -19.12 -0.03 -30.83
C VAL A 783 -18.16 0.65 -31.80
N LEU A 784 -17.19 -0.10 -32.35
CA LEU A 784 -16.30 0.36 -33.40
C LEU A 784 -17.09 0.79 -34.65
N GLU A 785 -18.23 0.16 -34.94
CA GLU A 785 -19.05 0.49 -36.11
C GLU A 785 -19.80 1.84 -35.96
N VAL A 786 -20.11 2.27 -34.74
CA VAL A 786 -20.78 3.57 -34.48
C VAL A 786 -19.77 4.71 -34.52
N CYS A 787 -18.59 4.56 -33.91
CA CYS A 787 -17.50 5.55 -33.98
C CYS A 787 -16.93 5.66 -35.41
N CYS A 788 -16.72 4.54 -36.10
CA CYS A 788 -16.35 4.54 -37.52
C CYS A 788 -17.44 5.16 -38.41
N ARG A 789 -18.72 5.10 -38.04
CA ARG A 789 -19.83 5.73 -38.82
C ARG A 789 -20.06 7.21 -38.50
N MET A 790 -19.58 7.74 -37.38
CA MET A 790 -19.50 9.19 -37.12
C MET A 790 -18.27 9.80 -37.81
N LEU A 791 -17.14 9.10 -37.79
CA LEU A 791 -15.90 9.52 -38.47
C LEU A 791 -15.89 9.21 -39.99
N ALA A 792 -16.81 8.39 -40.50
CA ALA A 792 -16.97 8.09 -41.93
C ALA A 792 -17.55 9.26 -42.77
N GLN A 793 -18.01 10.35 -42.15
CA GLN A 793 -18.14 11.63 -42.83
C GLN A 793 -17.06 12.59 -42.31
N PRO A 794 -15.80 12.44 -42.77
CA PRO A 794 -14.65 13.19 -42.29
C PRO A 794 -14.81 14.72 -42.40
N ASN A 795 -15.73 15.18 -43.25
CA ASN A 795 -16.07 16.59 -43.37
C ASN A 795 -16.70 17.17 -42.10
N SER A 796 -17.47 16.41 -41.32
CA SER A 796 -18.20 16.96 -40.16
C SER A 796 -17.28 17.47 -39.04
N LEU A 797 -16.30 16.69 -38.60
CA LEU A 797 -15.36 17.11 -37.55
C LEU A 797 -14.51 18.31 -38.01
N VAL A 798 -14.07 18.29 -39.27
CA VAL A 798 -13.34 19.40 -39.87
C VAL A 798 -14.22 20.65 -39.96
N ASP A 799 -15.50 20.49 -40.33
CA ASP A 799 -16.47 21.58 -40.42
C ASP A 799 -16.77 22.16 -39.03
N VAL A 800 -16.89 21.33 -37.99
CA VAL A 800 -17.03 21.75 -36.58
C VAL A 800 -15.82 22.56 -36.13
N VAL A 801 -14.59 22.06 -36.34
CA VAL A 801 -13.36 22.79 -35.98
C VAL A 801 -13.23 24.09 -36.79
N ARG A 802 -13.66 24.09 -38.06
CA ARG A 802 -13.69 25.29 -38.92
C ARG A 802 -14.70 26.32 -38.43
N ASN A 803 -15.81 25.88 -37.86
CA ASN A 803 -16.86 26.75 -37.31
C ASN A 803 -16.51 27.33 -35.94
N LEU A 804 -15.64 26.69 -35.16
CA LEU A 804 -15.16 27.15 -33.85
C LEU A 804 -14.16 28.32 -33.94
N LYS A 805 -14.51 29.43 -34.61
CA LYS A 805 -13.62 30.51 -35.10
C LYS A 805 -12.67 31.17 -34.07
N LYS A 806 -12.94 31.08 -32.77
CA LYS A 806 -12.21 31.80 -31.70
C LYS A 806 -11.46 30.92 -30.68
N LEU A 807 -11.57 29.59 -30.75
CA LEU A 807 -10.83 28.69 -29.84
C LEU A 807 -9.33 28.81 -30.07
N LYS A 808 -8.57 29.03 -28.98
CA LYS A 808 -7.09 29.09 -29.02
C LYS A 808 -6.48 27.72 -28.75
N LYS A 809 -7.18 26.89 -27.98
CA LYS A 809 -6.78 25.55 -27.57
C LYS A 809 -7.94 24.57 -27.72
N ILE A 810 -7.70 23.46 -28.42
CA ILE A 810 -8.62 22.32 -28.50
C ILE A 810 -7.86 21.11 -28.00
N GLU A 811 -8.36 20.45 -26.96
CA GLU A 811 -7.85 19.16 -26.47
C GLU A 811 -8.86 18.06 -26.79
N LEU A 812 -8.49 17.14 -27.69
CA LEU A 812 -9.30 15.99 -28.06
C LEU A 812 -8.63 14.72 -27.54
N ALA A 813 -9.22 14.05 -26.55
CA ALA A 813 -8.84 12.71 -26.14
C ALA A 813 -9.71 11.68 -26.90
N CYS A 814 -9.15 10.95 -27.86
CA CYS A 814 -9.91 10.04 -28.71
C CYS A 814 -9.25 8.66 -28.81
N GLN A 815 -10.05 7.57 -28.67
CA GLN A 815 -9.54 6.19 -28.70
C GLN A 815 -9.55 5.52 -30.09
N VAL A 816 -9.87 6.26 -31.16
CA VAL A 816 -10.02 5.70 -32.53
C VAL A 816 -9.03 6.36 -33.51
N ALA A 817 -8.49 5.57 -34.45
CA ALA A 817 -7.59 6.05 -35.50
C ALA A 817 -8.29 7.05 -36.44
N LEU A 818 -7.74 8.27 -36.55
CA LEU A 818 -8.17 9.26 -37.55
C LEU A 818 -7.54 8.93 -38.91
N SER A 819 -8.28 9.09 -40.00
CA SER A 819 -7.70 8.95 -41.36
C SER A 819 -6.71 10.08 -41.66
N GLU A 820 -5.69 9.81 -42.47
CA GLU A 820 -4.70 10.80 -42.93
C GLU A 820 -5.36 12.08 -43.48
N THR A 821 -6.41 11.92 -44.29
CA THR A 821 -7.21 13.02 -44.83
C THR A 821 -7.86 13.91 -43.75
N VAL A 822 -8.36 13.34 -42.66
CA VAL A 822 -8.95 14.10 -41.54
C VAL A 822 -7.87 14.89 -40.82
N CYS A 823 -6.72 14.27 -40.58
CA CYS A 823 -5.58 14.93 -39.95
C CYS A 823 -5.06 16.09 -40.82
N GLU A 824 -4.93 15.88 -42.14
CA GLU A 824 -4.57 16.94 -43.10
C GLU A 824 -5.55 18.10 -43.10
N ASP A 825 -6.85 17.81 -43.11
CA ASP A 825 -7.87 18.85 -43.18
C ASP A 825 -8.02 19.61 -41.86
N LEU A 826 -7.88 18.93 -40.72
CA LEU A 826 -7.74 19.58 -39.41
C LEU A 826 -6.52 20.51 -39.38
N ALA A 827 -5.37 20.08 -39.91
CA ALA A 827 -4.17 20.93 -40.02
C ALA A 827 -4.40 22.18 -40.84
N LYS A 828 -5.02 22.03 -42.02
CA LYS A 828 -5.30 23.16 -42.92
C LYS A 828 -6.19 24.18 -42.22
N VAL A 829 -7.20 23.72 -41.49
CA VAL A 829 -8.07 24.60 -40.69
C VAL A 829 -7.25 25.31 -39.59
N CYS A 830 -6.39 24.59 -38.85
CA CYS A 830 -5.63 25.15 -37.73
C CYS A 830 -4.52 26.12 -38.15
N SER A 831 -3.75 25.77 -39.17
CA SER A 831 -2.68 26.60 -39.72
C SER A 831 -3.20 27.93 -40.28
N SER A 832 -4.43 27.93 -40.81
CA SER A 832 -5.08 29.15 -41.30
C SER A 832 -5.56 30.10 -40.19
N GLN A 833 -5.60 29.66 -38.92
CA GLN A 833 -6.25 30.37 -37.82
C GLN A 833 -5.36 30.61 -36.58
N ASP A 834 -4.04 30.33 -36.66
CA ASP A 834 -3.04 30.51 -35.57
C ASP A 834 -3.45 29.86 -34.23
N ARG A 835 -3.94 28.62 -34.28
CA ARG A 835 -4.45 27.84 -33.13
C ARG A 835 -3.49 26.77 -32.67
N GLN A 836 -3.58 26.41 -31.38
CA GLN A 836 -2.96 25.19 -30.84
C GLN A 836 -4.02 24.10 -30.72
N ILE A 837 -3.86 22.99 -31.42
CA ILE A 837 -4.67 21.79 -31.18
C ILE A 837 -3.77 20.72 -30.57
N PHE A 838 -4.22 20.18 -29.46
CA PHE A 838 -3.64 19.04 -28.78
C PHE A 838 -4.58 17.86 -29.04
N ILE A 839 -4.14 16.88 -29.83
CA ILE A 839 -4.93 15.68 -30.09
C ILE A 839 -4.26 14.55 -29.34
N THR A 840 -4.83 14.18 -28.20
CA THR A 840 -4.42 13.00 -27.45
C THR A 840 -5.12 11.79 -28.05
N LEU A 841 -4.37 10.94 -28.76
CA LEU A 841 -4.91 9.71 -29.35
C LEU A 841 -4.54 8.54 -28.46
N GLU A 842 -5.52 7.99 -27.74
CA GLU A 842 -5.34 6.81 -26.90
C GLU A 842 -5.65 5.55 -27.72
N MET A 843 -4.69 5.10 -28.52
CA MET A 843 -4.88 3.97 -29.41
C MET A 843 -4.48 2.65 -28.74
N LYS A 844 -5.42 1.70 -28.68
CA LYS A 844 -5.10 0.28 -28.44
C LYS A 844 -4.95 -0.42 -29.79
N PRO A 845 -3.73 -0.76 -30.25
CA PRO A 845 -3.55 -1.31 -31.59
C PRO A 845 -4.23 -2.69 -31.70
N PRO A 846 -5.05 -2.96 -32.74
CA PRO A 846 -5.41 -4.32 -33.09
C PRO A 846 -4.14 -5.06 -33.53
N ALA A 847 -4.04 -6.35 -33.22
CA ALA A 847 -2.80 -7.12 -33.31
C ALA A 847 -2.14 -7.21 -34.72
N ASP A 848 -2.81 -6.79 -35.80
CA ASP A 848 -2.40 -7.11 -37.18
C ASP A 848 -2.49 -5.93 -38.19
N ILE A 849 -2.33 -4.67 -37.78
CA ILE A 849 -2.28 -3.53 -38.73
C ILE A 849 -0.96 -2.76 -38.61
N ASP A 850 -0.15 -2.78 -39.67
CA ASP A 850 0.99 -1.87 -39.86
C ASP A 850 0.46 -0.43 -40.01
N LEU A 851 0.68 0.40 -38.99
CA LEU A 851 0.36 1.82 -39.04
C LEU A 851 1.55 2.58 -39.63
N ASP A 852 1.38 3.17 -40.81
CA ASP A 852 2.38 4.07 -41.42
C ASP A 852 2.30 5.45 -40.76
N PHE A 853 3.20 5.69 -39.82
CA PHE A 853 3.32 6.97 -39.10
C PHE A 853 4.14 8.03 -39.85
N SER A 854 4.69 7.72 -41.03
CA SER A 854 5.54 8.64 -41.78
C SER A 854 4.82 9.91 -42.22
N PHE A 855 3.49 9.89 -42.27
CA PHE A 855 2.68 11.06 -42.52
C PHE A 855 2.73 12.07 -41.36
N ILE A 856 2.78 11.62 -40.08
CA ILE A 856 2.80 12.49 -38.89
C ILE A 856 4.11 13.29 -38.81
N GLU A 857 5.24 12.65 -39.10
CA GLU A 857 6.55 13.33 -39.15
C GLU A 857 6.58 14.37 -40.27
N LYS A 858 6.22 13.98 -41.51
CA LYS A 858 6.16 14.90 -42.66
C LYS A 858 5.20 16.08 -42.41
N PHE A 859 4.14 15.84 -41.65
CA PHE A 859 3.14 16.82 -41.30
C PHE A 859 3.62 17.84 -40.28
N ASN A 860 4.32 17.41 -39.22
CA ASN A 860 4.93 18.31 -38.23
C ASN A 860 6.06 19.15 -38.85
N GLU A 861 6.87 18.55 -39.73
CA GLU A 861 7.93 19.26 -40.47
C GLU A 861 7.38 20.37 -41.38
N LYS A 862 6.24 20.12 -42.04
CA LYS A 862 5.70 21.04 -43.04
C LYS A 862 4.92 22.23 -42.44
N ASN A 863 4.30 22.04 -41.27
CA ASN A 863 3.34 23.01 -40.71
C ASN A 863 3.84 23.74 -39.44
N GLY A 864 4.99 23.35 -38.88
CA GLY A 864 5.81 24.20 -38.01
C GLY A 864 5.27 24.53 -36.61
N LYS A 865 4.04 24.16 -36.21
CA LYS A 865 3.51 24.37 -34.84
C LYS A 865 2.38 23.40 -34.43
N PHE A 866 2.54 22.84 -33.22
CA PHE A 866 1.58 22.25 -32.26
C PHE A 866 0.59 21.19 -32.75
N VAL A 867 1.07 19.94 -32.82
CA VAL A 867 0.28 18.72 -32.59
C VAL A 867 1.10 17.84 -31.62
N ASP A 868 0.73 17.85 -30.34
CA ASP A 868 1.29 16.93 -29.33
C ASP A 868 0.37 15.70 -29.30
N ILE A 869 0.80 14.61 -29.94
CA ILE A 869 0.09 13.33 -29.94
C ILE A 869 0.69 12.48 -28.83
N ARG A 870 -0.10 12.31 -27.77
CA ARG A 870 0.27 11.45 -26.64
C ARG A 870 -0.44 10.12 -26.79
N PHE A 871 0.35 9.06 -26.85
CA PHE A 871 -0.13 7.68 -26.86
C PHE A 871 -0.17 7.17 -25.43
N PHE A 872 -1.32 6.66 -25.02
CA PHE A 872 -1.51 5.94 -23.76
C PHE A 872 -1.88 4.49 -24.11
N ASN A 873 -1.33 3.52 -23.37
CA ASN A 873 -1.51 2.08 -23.61
C ASN A 873 -1.95 1.36 -22.34
#